data_AF-A0A5Y2HY85-F1
#
_entry.id   AF-A0A5Y2HY85-F1
#
_cell.length_a   1.000
_cell.length_b   1.000
_cell.length_c   1.000
_cell.angle_alpha   90.00
_cell.angle_beta   90.00
_cell.angle_gamma   90.00
#
_symmetry.space_group_name_H-M   'P 1'
#
loop_
_entity.id
_entity.type
_entity.pdbx_description
1 polymer ?
#
loop_
_entity_poly.entity_id
_entity_poly.type
_entity_poly.pdbx_seq_one_letter_code
_entity_poly.pdbx_strand_id
1 'polypeptide(L)'
;MRNQLFMTRYYSSVAKPVLTPLALAIALAPAPGWAENYFNPAFLSDDPSAVADLSTFSRNAQAAGMYRVDVYLNNTFLATRDIAFQAVKTTGKSAPTDDSGLRACLTPEMLKNMGVNTGAFPLLAKAAAGSCPDLASAIPAARTRFDFAQQRLDISIPQAAMVASARGYIPPQYWDEGINALLLNYTFTGANSQDRSAGGSVENSYFLGLNSGLNLGAWRLRDYSTWNANSGDQNSDSDWQHISTYLERDVVFLQGELTAGDSYTPSALFDSIPFRGLQLASDDNMLPDSMKGFAPTIHGIARSNAQVTIRQNGYIINQRYVPPGAFTINDLYPTAASGDLTVEVKESDGSINRYNVPYSAVPILQREGRLKYAATVAEYRSDSSQKEKVKFSQATLIWGLPHGFTLYGGTQLSSHYHALAIGSGANLGDWGAVSLDVTQATSTLADNNTYQGQSLRFLYAKSLAQSGTNLQLMGYRYSTSGFYTLDDTTWKRMSGYDDDSRTDSDKSRPEWADYYNLYYTRRGKVQLDINQQLGGLGSLFITGSQQSYWHTDEKDSLLQVGYSDTLAGIAWSVSYNNNKSAGDAERDQIFALNISVPLSQWLQHDDEVTRHHNVYATFSTSTDKQHNVTQNAGLSGTLLDENNLSYNIQQGYQNHGIGESGSASLEYDGAKGNANIGYNVSDNGDYQQVNYGLSGGLVAHAHGVTLSQPLGNTNILIAAPGAANVGVVDQPGIHTDARGYAVVPYATTYRQNRMALDVNAMADDVDIDDAVTRVVPTEGALVLARFKARVGARALVTLNHNGKPVPFGATVTVNDRHAEAIVDEAGEVYLSGLSAQGVLHVRWGNLPDQQCVASYHLSSSRQILSRQHAECH
;
A
#
# COMPACT_ATOMS: atom_id res chain seq x y z
N MET A 1 63.89 11.87 34.05
CA MET A 1 65.06 12.54 33.44
C MET A 1 64.62 13.01 32.05
N ARG A 2 64.73 14.26 31.59
CA ARG A 2 65.34 15.50 32.11
C ARG A 2 64.73 16.70 31.34
N ASN A 3 64.35 17.74 32.09
CA ASN A 3 64.12 19.19 31.86
C ASN A 3 64.44 19.83 30.48
N GLN A 4 63.54 20.67 29.92
CA GLN A 4 63.32 22.14 30.14
C GLN A 4 64.52 23.05 29.80
N LEU A 5 64.29 24.14 29.04
CA LEU A 5 64.61 25.51 29.47
C LEU A 5 64.06 26.63 28.54
N PHE A 6 63.40 27.59 29.19
CA PHE A 6 63.05 28.95 28.77
C PHE A 6 64.26 29.90 28.89
N MET A 7 64.25 31.05 28.21
CA MET A 7 64.22 32.36 28.91
C MET A 7 64.25 33.57 27.96
N THR A 8 63.47 34.56 28.33
CA THR A 8 63.51 35.96 27.89
C THR A 8 63.96 36.81 29.09
N ARG A 9 64.69 37.91 28.88
CA ARG A 9 64.56 39.13 29.71
C ARG A 9 65.28 40.36 29.13
N TYR A 10 64.68 41.49 29.46
CA TYR A 10 64.90 42.88 29.05
C TYR A 10 65.87 43.68 29.95
N TYR A 11 66.09 44.96 29.58
CA TYR A 11 66.65 46.16 30.25
C TYR A 11 67.97 46.65 29.61
N SER A 12 68.26 47.93 29.36
CA SER A 12 67.79 49.23 29.90
C SER A 12 68.19 50.41 28.96
N SER A 13 67.76 51.62 29.35
CA SER A 13 67.63 52.91 28.64
C SER A 13 68.85 53.86 28.61
N VAL A 14 68.93 54.73 27.58
CA VAL A 14 69.49 56.11 27.65
C VAL A 14 68.67 57.05 26.74
N ALA A 15 68.37 58.27 27.22
CA ALA A 15 67.52 59.28 26.58
C ALA A 15 68.31 60.44 25.93
N LYS A 16 67.79 60.99 24.82
CA LYS A 16 67.96 62.37 24.28
C LYS A 16 66.89 62.63 23.18
N PRO A 17 66.61 63.89 22.78
CA PRO A 17 65.27 64.48 22.87
C PRO A 17 64.33 64.27 21.66
N VAL A 18 63.09 63.93 22.02
CA VAL A 18 61.77 64.37 21.53
C VAL A 18 61.72 65.29 20.29
N LEU A 19 61.51 64.67 19.13
CA LEU A 19 60.55 65.08 18.11
C LEU A 19 59.97 63.77 17.54
N THR A 20 58.65 63.66 17.60
CA THR A 20 57.83 62.44 17.55
C THR A 20 58.06 61.58 16.30
N PRO A 21 58.57 60.33 16.40
CA PRO A 21 58.54 59.38 15.28
C PRO A 21 57.11 58.93 14.95
N LEU A 22 56.15 59.19 15.85
CA LEU A 22 54.73 58.93 15.61
C LEU A 22 54.14 59.86 14.54
N ALA A 23 54.62 61.10 14.40
CA ALA A 23 54.14 62.02 13.37
C ALA A 23 54.65 61.63 11.97
N LEU A 24 55.86 61.08 11.87
CA LEU A 24 56.41 60.57 10.61
C LEU A 24 55.83 59.18 10.23
N ALA A 25 55.48 58.35 11.23
CA ALA A 25 54.79 57.08 11.00
C ALA A 25 53.31 57.24 10.61
N ILE A 26 52.61 58.26 11.13
CA ILE A 26 51.24 58.59 10.72
C ILE A 26 51.23 59.22 9.31
N ALA A 27 52.28 59.95 8.91
CA ALA A 27 52.41 60.48 7.56
C ALA A 27 52.79 59.42 6.50
N LEU A 28 53.24 58.24 6.91
CA LEU A 28 53.60 57.10 6.06
C LEU A 28 52.61 55.92 6.14
N ALA A 29 51.53 56.05 6.91
CA ALA A 29 50.41 55.12 6.81
C ALA A 29 49.72 55.37 5.47
N PRO A 30 49.63 54.39 4.55
CA PRO A 30 48.78 54.53 3.39
C PRO A 30 47.38 54.80 3.93
N ALA A 31 46.80 55.94 3.54
CA ALA A 31 45.37 56.11 3.69
C ALA A 31 44.74 54.86 3.08
N PRO A 32 43.82 54.15 3.78
CA PRO A 32 43.00 53.18 3.10
C PRO A 32 42.23 53.98 2.05
N GLY A 33 42.74 53.99 0.82
CA GLY A 33 42.01 54.48 -0.33
C GLY A 33 40.84 53.53 -0.46
N TRP A 34 39.65 54.02 -0.11
CA TRP A 34 38.43 53.34 -0.50
C TRP A 34 38.29 53.59 -1.99
N ALA A 35 38.99 52.77 -2.78
CA ALA A 35 38.79 52.72 -4.21
C ALA A 35 37.44 52.04 -4.43
N GLU A 36 36.38 52.83 -4.58
CA GLU A 36 35.19 52.34 -5.28
C GLU A 36 35.61 52.02 -6.73
N ASN A 37 35.20 50.87 -7.25
CA ASN A 37 35.51 50.46 -8.62
C ASN A 37 34.83 51.42 -9.61
N TYR A 38 35.53 52.45 -10.05
CA TYR A 38 34.99 53.43 -10.98
C TYR A 38 35.17 52.97 -12.43
N PHE A 39 34.06 52.79 -13.15
CA PHE A 39 34.09 52.46 -14.57
C PHE A 39 34.27 53.74 -15.38
N ASN A 40 35.39 53.90 -16.08
CA ASN A 40 35.66 55.12 -16.84
C ASN A 40 34.80 55.15 -18.12
N PRO A 41 33.82 56.09 -18.23
CA PRO A 41 32.91 56.16 -19.37
C PRO A 41 33.62 56.41 -20.72
N ALA A 42 34.85 56.95 -20.71
CA ALA A 42 35.65 57.16 -21.92
C ALA A 42 36.06 55.85 -22.64
N PHE A 43 35.91 54.68 -22.01
CA PHE A 43 36.13 53.39 -22.67
C PHE A 43 34.93 52.92 -23.51
N LEU A 44 33.75 53.53 -23.34
CA LEU A 44 32.52 53.15 -24.06
C LEU A 44 32.14 54.16 -25.15
N SER A 45 32.54 55.43 -25.01
CA SER A 45 32.25 56.50 -25.96
C SER A 45 33.28 57.63 -25.87
N ASP A 46 33.56 58.29 -27.00
CA ASP A 46 34.39 59.51 -27.07
C ASP A 46 33.69 60.73 -26.43
N ASP A 47 32.38 60.65 -26.16
CA ASP A 47 31.62 61.63 -25.37
C ASP A 47 31.17 61.03 -24.03
N PRO A 48 31.86 61.34 -22.91
CA PRO A 48 31.54 60.84 -21.58
C PRO A 48 30.16 61.27 -21.06
N SER A 49 29.61 62.37 -21.59
CA SER A 49 28.29 62.90 -21.17
C SER A 49 27.12 62.13 -21.80
N ALA A 50 27.40 61.36 -22.85
CA ALA A 50 26.45 60.46 -23.51
C ALA A 50 26.40 59.06 -22.89
N VAL A 51 27.28 58.75 -21.92
CA VAL A 51 27.30 57.46 -21.22
C VAL A 51 26.36 57.53 -20.01
N ALA A 52 25.40 56.61 -19.94
CA ALA A 52 24.43 56.51 -18.84
C ALA A 52 25.12 56.28 -17.48
N ASP A 53 24.42 56.57 -16.37
CA ASP A 53 24.96 56.39 -15.03
C ASP A 53 25.30 54.92 -14.72
N LEU A 54 26.60 54.61 -14.67
CA LEU A 54 27.13 53.27 -14.40
C LEU A 54 27.42 53.02 -12.91
N SER A 55 27.04 53.94 -12.00
CA SER A 55 27.30 53.82 -10.56
C SER A 55 26.64 52.61 -9.90
N THR A 56 25.68 51.97 -10.56
CA THR A 56 25.04 50.73 -10.07
C THR A 56 25.97 49.52 -10.27
N PHE A 57 26.72 49.49 -11.37
CA PHE A 57 27.60 48.38 -11.74
C PHE A 57 28.97 48.45 -11.06
N SER A 58 29.38 49.62 -10.55
CA SER A 58 30.61 49.80 -9.77
C SER A 58 30.61 49.06 -8.42
N ARG A 59 29.45 48.60 -7.96
CA ARG A 59 29.27 47.89 -6.68
C ARG A 59 28.94 46.41 -6.83
N ASN A 60 29.21 45.79 -7.99
CA ASN A 60 28.78 44.43 -8.37
C ASN A 60 27.25 44.22 -8.37
N ALA A 61 26.45 45.28 -8.20
CA ALA A 61 25.00 45.21 -8.20
C ALA A 61 24.45 45.24 -9.64
N GLN A 62 23.28 44.60 -9.84
CA GLN A 62 22.61 44.48 -11.13
C GLN A 62 21.38 45.39 -11.18
N ALA A 63 20.97 45.76 -12.40
CA ALA A 63 19.79 46.61 -12.59
C ALA A 63 18.49 45.85 -12.24
N ALA A 64 17.52 46.54 -11.65
CA ALA A 64 16.18 45.98 -11.46
C ALA A 64 15.49 45.83 -12.83
N GLY A 65 14.75 44.74 -13.02
CA GLY A 65 14.14 44.44 -14.32
C GLY A 65 13.54 43.04 -14.41
N MET A 66 13.03 42.70 -15.59
CA MET A 66 12.58 41.35 -15.92
C MET A 66 13.77 40.55 -16.44
N TYR A 67 14.02 39.39 -15.85
CA TYR A 67 15.07 38.48 -16.29
C TYR A 67 14.49 37.11 -16.56
N ARG A 68 14.83 36.54 -17.71
CA ARG A 68 14.59 35.13 -18.03
C ARG A 68 15.56 34.31 -17.20
N VAL A 69 15.04 33.48 -16.28
CA VAL A 69 15.88 32.72 -15.35
C VAL A 69 15.41 31.28 -15.21
N ASP A 70 16.36 30.39 -15.00
CA ASP A 70 16.10 29.02 -14.54
C ASP A 70 15.80 29.05 -13.04
N VAL A 71 14.56 28.68 -12.68
CA VAL A 71 14.11 28.69 -11.30
C VAL A 71 14.35 27.32 -10.68
N TYR A 72 15.17 27.30 -9.64
CA TYR A 72 15.44 26.13 -8.82
C TYR A 72 14.77 26.30 -7.45
N LEU A 73 14.04 25.28 -6.99
CA LEU A 73 13.50 25.21 -5.64
C LEU A 73 14.13 24.05 -4.90
N ASN A 74 14.75 24.32 -3.75
CA ASN A 74 15.45 23.32 -2.94
C ASN A 74 16.41 22.45 -3.79
N ASN A 75 17.20 23.12 -4.64
CA ASN A 75 18.14 22.53 -5.62
C ASN A 75 17.52 21.68 -6.74
N THR A 76 16.20 21.70 -6.91
CA THR A 76 15.50 21.00 -8.00
C THR A 76 15.07 22.00 -9.06
N PHE A 77 15.42 21.74 -10.32
CA PHE A 77 14.96 22.57 -11.44
C PHE A 77 13.43 22.49 -11.55
N LEU A 78 12.75 23.63 -11.56
CA LEU A 78 11.31 23.69 -11.74
C LEU A 78 10.93 24.09 -13.17
N ALA A 79 11.41 25.25 -13.61
CA ALA A 79 11.09 25.80 -14.93
C ALA A 79 11.98 27.00 -15.25
N THR A 80 12.08 27.33 -16.53
CA THR A 80 12.64 28.61 -17.01
C THR A 80 11.51 29.62 -17.19
N ARG A 81 11.56 30.76 -16.49
CA ARG A 81 10.52 31.81 -16.53
C ARG A 81 11.10 33.22 -16.46
N ASP A 82 10.33 34.18 -16.94
CA ASP A 82 10.62 35.59 -16.76
C ASP A 82 10.17 36.04 -15.37
N ILE A 83 11.12 36.46 -14.52
CA ILE A 83 10.89 36.89 -13.14
C ILE A 83 11.25 38.37 -13.01
N ALA A 84 10.39 39.15 -12.35
CA ALA A 84 10.68 40.53 -12.02
C ALA A 84 11.63 40.60 -10.82
N PHE A 85 12.71 41.37 -10.92
CA PHE A 85 13.66 41.61 -9.84
C PHE A 85 13.60 43.09 -9.42
N GLN A 86 13.46 43.32 -8.11
CA GLN A 86 13.38 44.64 -7.49
C GLN A 86 14.67 44.96 -6.74
N ALA A 87 15.15 46.21 -6.81
CA ALA A 87 16.31 46.64 -6.04
C ALA A 87 16.03 46.66 -4.52
N VAL A 88 16.92 46.09 -3.73
CA VAL A 88 16.80 46.09 -2.25
C VAL A 88 17.36 47.40 -1.70
N LYS A 89 16.55 48.19 -0.99
CA LYS A 89 17.03 49.38 -0.27
C LYS A 89 17.81 48.94 0.97
N THR A 90 19.12 49.19 1.01
CA THR A 90 20.05 48.86 2.10
C THR A 90 19.84 49.70 3.37
N THR A 91 18.64 49.63 3.95
CA THR A 91 18.33 50.23 5.26
C THR A 91 17.44 49.30 6.08
N GLY A 92 18.02 48.20 6.58
CA GLY A 92 17.36 47.30 7.53
C GLY A 92 17.98 45.91 7.62
N LYS A 93 17.42 45.04 8.49
CA LYS A 93 17.79 43.62 8.70
C LYS A 93 17.70 42.73 7.44
N SER A 94 17.37 43.30 6.29
CA SER A 94 17.18 42.63 4.99
C SER A 94 18.35 42.99 4.07
N ALA A 95 19.59 42.71 4.48
CA ALA A 95 20.71 42.73 3.55
C ALA A 95 20.49 41.62 2.51
N PRO A 96 20.76 41.85 1.21
CA PRO A 96 20.66 40.81 0.20
C PRO A 96 21.56 39.63 0.58
N THR A 97 21.07 38.41 0.39
CA THR A 97 21.81 37.17 0.63
C THR A 97 22.79 36.82 -0.50
N ASP A 98 22.89 37.70 -1.51
CA ASP A 98 23.77 37.60 -2.66
C ASP A 98 24.32 38.97 -3.07
N ASP A 99 25.31 38.97 -3.96
CA ASP A 99 26.03 40.17 -4.39
C ASP A 99 25.25 41.00 -5.44
N SER A 100 24.05 40.55 -5.86
CA SER A 100 23.31 41.17 -6.98
C SER A 100 22.59 42.47 -6.60
N GLY A 101 22.29 42.67 -5.31
CA GLY A 101 21.47 43.80 -4.84
C GLY A 101 20.00 43.72 -5.22
N LEU A 102 19.55 42.60 -5.79
CA LEU A 102 18.20 42.38 -6.30
C LEU A 102 17.42 41.38 -5.45
N ARG A 103 16.09 41.49 -5.47
CA ARG A 103 15.16 40.51 -4.90
C ARG A 103 14.13 40.10 -5.93
N ALA A 104 13.95 38.79 -6.11
CA ALA A 104 12.91 38.24 -6.97
C ALA A 104 11.51 38.59 -6.42
N CYS A 105 10.63 39.10 -7.28
CA CYS A 105 9.21 39.22 -6.99
C CYS A 105 8.56 37.84 -7.17
N LEU A 106 8.30 37.17 -6.05
CA LEU A 106 7.59 35.90 -6.01
C LEU A 106 6.18 36.15 -5.48
N THR A 107 5.17 36.02 -6.34
CA THR A 107 3.78 36.21 -5.91
C THR A 107 3.28 34.99 -5.12
N PRO A 108 2.26 35.12 -4.27
CA PRO A 108 1.67 33.97 -3.56
C PRO A 108 1.18 32.87 -4.51
N GLU A 109 0.69 33.23 -5.70
CA GLU A 109 0.27 32.26 -6.72
C GLU A 109 1.47 31.47 -7.28
N MET A 110 2.58 32.15 -7.57
CA MET A 110 3.82 31.50 -8.01
C MET A 110 4.33 30.54 -6.93
N LEU A 111 4.37 30.98 -5.67
CA LEU A 111 4.78 30.13 -4.54
C LEU A 111 3.84 28.92 -4.37
N LYS A 112 2.52 29.11 -4.50
CA LYS A 112 1.55 28.01 -4.44
C LYS A 112 1.78 26.98 -5.55
N ASN A 113 2.02 27.44 -6.79
CA ASN A 113 2.33 26.57 -7.94
C ASN A 113 3.70 25.88 -7.80
N MET A 114 4.63 26.47 -7.05
CA MET A 114 5.90 25.87 -6.65
C MET A 114 5.76 24.84 -5.52
N GLY A 115 4.55 24.63 -4.98
CA GLY A 115 4.28 23.68 -3.90
C GLY A 115 4.46 24.24 -2.49
N VAL A 116 4.51 25.57 -2.31
CA VAL A 116 4.59 26.21 -0.98
C VAL A 116 3.21 26.27 -0.34
N ASN A 117 3.12 25.94 0.95
CA ASN A 117 1.88 26.04 1.72
C ASN A 117 1.61 27.51 2.11
N THR A 118 1.19 28.33 1.15
CA THR A 118 0.97 29.77 1.36
C THR A 118 -0.13 30.08 2.38
N GLY A 119 -1.08 29.15 2.57
CA GLY A 119 -2.16 29.28 3.56
C GLY A 119 -1.69 29.19 5.01
N ALA A 120 -0.56 28.52 5.27
CA ALA A 120 0.00 28.39 6.62
C ALA A 120 0.69 29.67 7.13
N PHE A 121 1.00 30.63 6.22
CA PHE A 121 1.74 31.84 6.56
C PHE A 121 0.87 33.08 6.40
N PRO A 122 0.49 33.79 7.50
CA PRO A 122 -0.44 34.91 7.44
C PRO A 122 -0.05 36.05 6.49
N LEU A 123 1.25 36.30 6.33
CA LEU A 123 1.77 37.33 5.42
C LEU A 123 1.58 36.96 3.94
N LEU A 124 1.58 35.66 3.59
CA LEU A 124 1.31 35.18 2.23
C LEU A 124 -0.19 35.01 1.98
N ALA A 125 -0.92 34.51 2.98
CA ALA A 125 -2.36 34.28 2.87
C ALA A 125 -3.18 35.58 2.71
N LYS A 126 -2.71 36.68 3.31
CA LYS A 126 -3.37 38.01 3.23
C LYS A 126 -2.79 38.92 2.15
N ALA A 127 -1.79 38.46 1.39
CA ALA A 127 -1.14 39.25 0.36
C ALA A 127 -2.08 39.46 -0.84
N ALA A 128 -2.13 40.70 -1.36
CA ALA A 128 -2.93 41.01 -2.54
C ALA A 128 -2.44 40.25 -3.79
N ALA A 129 -3.33 39.93 -4.72
CA ALA A 129 -2.97 39.29 -5.98
C ALA A 129 -1.95 40.16 -6.74
N GLY A 130 -0.82 39.57 -7.14
CA GLY A 130 0.29 40.27 -7.80
C GLY A 130 1.25 41.02 -6.87
N SER A 131 1.03 41.01 -5.56
CA SER A 131 2.02 41.57 -4.62
C SER A 131 3.25 40.66 -4.47
N CYS A 132 4.40 41.27 -4.14
CA CYS A 132 5.70 40.61 -3.97
C CYS A 132 6.12 40.63 -2.48
N PRO A 133 5.49 39.82 -1.61
CA PRO A 133 5.86 39.78 -0.20
C PRO A 133 7.31 39.31 -0.02
N ASP A 134 7.96 39.81 1.03
CA ASP A 134 9.33 39.41 1.35
C ASP A 134 9.36 37.96 1.85
N LEU A 135 9.91 37.04 1.05
CA LEU A 135 9.87 35.60 1.34
C LEU A 135 10.56 35.26 2.67
N ALA A 136 11.70 35.90 2.96
CA ALA A 136 12.46 35.67 4.19
C ALA A 136 11.73 36.17 5.46
N SER A 137 10.92 37.23 5.33
CA SER A 137 10.06 37.72 6.42
C SER A 137 8.77 36.90 6.56
N ALA A 138 8.28 36.32 5.46
CA ALA A 138 7.06 35.53 5.43
C ALA A 138 7.25 34.09 5.93
N ILE A 139 8.37 33.46 5.59
CA ILE A 139 8.72 32.09 5.96
C ILE A 139 10.09 32.10 6.65
N PRO A 140 10.17 31.80 7.96
CA PRO A 140 11.44 31.73 8.67
C PRO A 140 12.43 30.78 7.99
N ALA A 141 13.70 31.19 7.86
CA ALA A 141 14.76 30.45 7.18
C ALA A 141 14.59 30.24 5.66
N ALA A 142 13.56 30.81 5.03
CA ALA A 142 13.50 30.87 3.57
C ALA A 142 14.50 31.89 3.01
N ARG A 143 15.13 31.55 1.87
CA ARG A 143 16.13 32.39 1.22
C ARG A 143 15.97 32.34 -0.30
N THR A 144 16.33 33.43 -0.96
CA THR A 144 16.43 33.51 -2.43
C THR A 144 17.83 33.96 -2.79
N ARG A 145 18.48 33.31 -3.74
CA ARG A 145 19.77 33.72 -4.30
C ARG A 145 19.64 33.80 -5.81
N PHE A 146 19.98 34.95 -6.38
CA PHE A 146 20.02 35.13 -7.82
C PHE A 146 21.47 35.10 -8.32
N ASP A 147 21.81 34.06 -9.10
CA ASP A 147 23.05 33.99 -9.87
C ASP A 147 22.81 34.61 -11.24
N PHE A 148 23.21 35.88 -11.37
CA PHE A 148 23.03 36.64 -12.60
C PHE A 148 23.82 36.05 -13.79
N ALA A 149 25.03 35.53 -13.54
CA ALA A 149 25.90 35.03 -14.60
C ALA A 149 25.35 33.74 -15.24
N GLN A 150 24.72 32.89 -14.43
CA GLN A 150 24.09 31.65 -14.90
C GLN A 150 22.61 31.84 -15.26
N GLN A 151 22.05 33.04 -15.10
CA GLN A 151 20.61 33.29 -15.18
C GLN A 151 19.80 32.31 -14.33
N ARG A 152 20.23 32.07 -13.09
CA ARG A 152 19.68 31.05 -12.21
C ARG A 152 19.15 31.65 -10.90
N LEU A 153 17.90 31.36 -10.55
CA LEU A 153 17.29 31.76 -9.29
C LEU A 153 17.14 30.54 -8.38
N ASP A 154 17.92 30.48 -7.30
CA ASP A 154 17.83 29.47 -6.28
C ASP A 154 16.91 29.93 -5.13
N ILE A 155 15.82 29.20 -4.92
CA ILE A 155 14.85 29.41 -3.85
C ILE A 155 15.01 28.26 -2.85
N SER A 156 15.30 28.59 -1.59
CA SER A 156 15.38 27.62 -0.49
C SER A 156 14.23 27.88 0.47
N ILE A 157 13.33 26.91 0.62
CA ILE A 157 12.16 26.99 1.51
C ILE A 157 12.19 25.77 2.43
N PRO A 158 12.12 25.96 3.77
CA PRO A 158 12.05 24.85 4.71
C PRO A 158 10.95 23.87 4.32
N GLN A 159 11.24 22.57 4.38
CA GLN A 159 10.28 21.53 3.94
C GLN A 159 8.95 21.62 4.72
N ALA A 160 8.97 22.02 5.99
CA ALA A 160 7.76 22.22 6.79
C ALA A 160 6.83 23.33 6.24
N ALA A 161 7.35 24.23 5.40
CA ALA A 161 6.60 25.29 4.72
C ALA A 161 6.09 24.87 3.31
N MET A 162 6.44 23.67 2.86
CA MET A 162 5.97 23.09 1.61
C MET A 162 4.67 22.30 1.84
N VAL A 163 3.86 22.15 0.80
CA VAL A 163 2.78 21.16 0.77
C VAL A 163 3.42 19.78 0.80
N ALA A 164 3.10 18.99 1.83
CA ALA A 164 3.67 17.67 1.99
C ALA A 164 3.19 16.73 0.86
N SER A 165 4.06 16.40 -0.09
CA SER A 165 3.85 15.28 -1.00
C SER A 165 4.45 14.03 -0.35
N ALA A 166 3.60 13.21 0.27
CA ALA A 166 4.02 11.93 0.81
C ALA A 166 4.59 11.04 -0.31
N ARG A 167 5.57 10.20 0.02
CA ARG A 167 6.11 9.23 -0.93
C ARG A 167 5.00 8.33 -1.48
N GLY A 168 5.00 8.14 -2.81
CA GLY A 168 3.98 7.32 -3.47
C GLY A 168 2.62 8.00 -3.57
N TYR A 169 2.52 9.31 -3.29
CA TYR A 169 1.32 10.10 -3.56
C TYR A 169 1.02 10.12 -5.06
N ILE A 170 -0.21 9.76 -5.40
CA ILE A 170 -0.74 9.84 -6.77
C ILE A 170 -1.90 10.85 -6.73
N PRO A 171 -1.83 11.94 -7.51
CA PRO A 171 -2.93 12.89 -7.60
C PRO A 171 -4.24 12.22 -8.04
N PRO A 172 -5.40 12.56 -7.42
CA PRO A 172 -6.67 11.90 -7.73
C PRO A 172 -7.13 11.95 -9.20
N GLN A 173 -6.64 12.92 -9.98
CA GLN A 173 -6.91 13.02 -11.41
C GLN A 173 -6.35 11.84 -12.24
N TYR A 174 -5.42 11.06 -11.68
CA TYR A 174 -4.88 9.86 -12.31
C TYR A 174 -5.61 8.59 -11.87
N TRP A 175 -6.55 8.67 -10.92
CA TRP A 175 -7.34 7.52 -10.50
C TRP A 175 -8.36 7.18 -11.59
N ASP A 176 -8.33 5.93 -12.04
CA ASP A 176 -9.15 5.41 -13.11
C ASP A 176 -10.36 4.69 -12.51
N GLU A 177 -11.55 5.21 -12.80
CA GLU A 177 -12.84 4.64 -12.39
C GLU A 177 -13.21 3.37 -13.17
N GLY A 178 -12.36 2.94 -14.09
CA GLY A 178 -12.56 1.73 -14.88
C GLY A 178 -13.67 1.85 -15.92
N ILE A 179 -13.87 0.74 -16.63
CA ILE A 179 -14.87 0.61 -17.69
C ILE A 179 -16.19 0.08 -17.14
N ASN A 180 -17.26 0.34 -17.87
CA ASN A 180 -18.55 -0.29 -17.60
C ASN A 180 -18.47 -1.79 -17.95
N ALA A 181 -18.83 -2.64 -17.01
CA ALA A 181 -18.79 -4.08 -17.18
C ALA A 181 -19.74 -4.80 -16.22
N LEU A 182 -20.18 -5.99 -16.62
CA LEU A 182 -20.78 -6.98 -15.73
C LEU A 182 -19.69 -7.95 -15.28
N LEU A 183 -19.71 -8.25 -13.99
CA LEU A 183 -18.77 -9.14 -13.32
C LEU A 183 -19.58 -10.31 -12.74
N LEU A 184 -19.07 -11.51 -12.85
CA LEU A 184 -19.62 -12.69 -12.20
C LEU A 184 -18.45 -13.54 -11.73
N ASN A 185 -18.33 -13.73 -10.42
CA ASN A 185 -17.44 -14.70 -9.83
C ASN A 185 -18.27 -15.88 -9.34
N TYR A 186 -17.89 -17.09 -9.74
CA TYR A 186 -18.59 -18.32 -9.37
C TYR A 186 -17.65 -19.24 -8.59
N THR A 187 -18.19 -19.94 -7.60
CA THR A 187 -17.48 -20.96 -6.84
C THR A 187 -18.43 -22.12 -6.61
N PHE A 188 -18.16 -23.23 -7.28
CA PHE A 188 -18.90 -24.46 -7.16
C PHE A 188 -18.03 -25.51 -6.46
N THR A 189 -18.56 -26.16 -5.44
CA THR A 189 -17.89 -27.28 -4.77
C THR A 189 -18.88 -28.42 -4.57
N GLY A 190 -18.45 -29.63 -4.84
CA GLY A 190 -19.18 -30.86 -4.60
C GLY A 190 -18.35 -31.81 -3.75
N ALA A 191 -19.00 -32.52 -2.84
CA ALA A 191 -18.41 -33.61 -2.08
C ALA A 191 -19.38 -34.78 -2.05
N ASN A 192 -18.88 -35.96 -2.41
CA ASN A 192 -19.61 -37.21 -2.33
C ASN A 192 -18.88 -38.09 -1.32
N SER A 193 -19.51 -38.35 -0.18
CA SER A 193 -18.98 -39.20 0.88
C SER A 193 -19.79 -40.47 1.04
N GLN A 194 -19.09 -41.54 1.37
CA GLN A 194 -19.67 -42.85 1.61
C GLN A 194 -19.06 -43.41 2.89
N ASP A 195 -19.91 -43.73 3.86
CA ASP A 195 -19.59 -44.57 5.00
C ASP A 195 -19.89 -46.02 4.62
N ARG A 196 -18.88 -46.90 4.66
CA ARG A 196 -19.04 -48.33 4.31
C ARG A 196 -19.17 -49.25 5.51
N SER A 197 -19.23 -48.70 6.72
CA SER A 197 -19.48 -49.47 7.93
C SER A 197 -20.89 -50.09 7.91
N ALA A 198 -21.15 -51.03 8.83
CA ALA A 198 -22.44 -51.70 8.90
C ALA A 198 -23.56 -50.71 9.28
N GLY A 199 -24.39 -50.34 8.30
CA GLY A 199 -25.42 -49.29 8.43
C GLY A 199 -24.99 -47.91 7.92
N GLY A 200 -23.85 -47.82 7.23
CA GLY A 200 -23.32 -46.59 6.65
C GLY A 200 -24.20 -46.01 5.54
N SER A 201 -24.04 -44.70 5.33
CA SER A 201 -24.85 -43.90 4.43
C SER A 201 -24.02 -43.29 3.29
N VAL A 202 -24.72 -42.89 2.22
CA VAL A 202 -24.14 -42.03 1.18
C VAL A 202 -24.64 -40.61 1.40
N GLU A 203 -23.72 -39.66 1.41
CA GLU A 203 -24.01 -38.24 1.56
C GLU A 203 -23.38 -37.45 0.40
N ASN A 204 -24.16 -36.56 -0.18
CA ASN A 204 -23.71 -35.63 -1.20
C ASN A 204 -23.96 -34.21 -0.72
N SER A 205 -22.96 -33.36 -0.85
CA SER A 205 -23.05 -31.94 -0.54
C SER A 205 -22.60 -31.13 -1.76
N TYR A 206 -23.42 -30.18 -2.16
CA TYR A 206 -23.15 -29.25 -3.25
C TYR A 206 -23.33 -27.82 -2.76
N PHE A 207 -22.38 -26.98 -3.13
CA PHE A 207 -22.42 -25.55 -2.86
C PHE A 207 -22.11 -24.78 -4.14
N LEU A 208 -22.88 -23.72 -4.40
CA LEU A 208 -22.62 -22.75 -5.45
C LEU A 208 -22.71 -21.34 -4.87
N GLY A 209 -21.58 -20.64 -4.79
CA GLY A 209 -21.52 -19.21 -4.54
C GLY A 209 -21.50 -18.42 -5.84
N LEU A 210 -22.37 -17.41 -5.97
CA LEU A 210 -22.38 -16.46 -7.08
C LEU A 210 -22.21 -15.05 -6.53
N ASN A 211 -21.09 -14.41 -6.87
CA ASN A 211 -20.85 -12.99 -6.61
C ASN A 211 -20.98 -12.23 -7.92
N SER A 212 -22.10 -11.56 -8.10
CA SER A 212 -22.43 -10.78 -9.28
C SER A 212 -22.11 -9.30 -9.06
N GLY A 213 -21.69 -8.61 -10.10
CA GLY A 213 -21.37 -7.20 -10.04
C GLY A 213 -21.70 -6.45 -11.31
N LEU A 214 -22.00 -5.16 -11.16
CA LEU A 214 -22.16 -4.22 -12.27
C LEU A 214 -21.38 -2.94 -11.96
N ASN A 215 -20.47 -2.60 -12.87
CA ASN A 215 -19.72 -1.35 -12.82
C ASN A 215 -20.32 -0.36 -13.82
N LEU A 216 -20.72 0.83 -13.35
CA LEU A 216 -21.20 1.94 -14.18
C LEU A 216 -20.52 3.25 -13.76
N GLY A 217 -19.49 3.65 -14.51
CA GLY A 217 -18.59 4.73 -14.10
C GLY A 217 -17.97 4.42 -12.74
N ALA A 218 -18.06 5.33 -11.77
CA ALA A 218 -17.58 5.13 -10.40
C ALA A 218 -18.56 4.39 -9.47
N TRP A 219 -19.71 3.95 -9.97
CA TRP A 219 -20.67 3.17 -9.16
C TRP A 219 -20.40 1.68 -9.31
N ARG A 220 -20.37 0.97 -8.18
CA ARG A 220 -20.20 -0.49 -8.12
C ARG A 220 -21.40 -1.11 -7.43
N LEU A 221 -22.20 -1.85 -8.17
CA LEU A 221 -23.24 -2.72 -7.60
C LEU A 221 -22.62 -4.11 -7.38
N ARG A 222 -22.86 -4.72 -6.23
CA ARG A 222 -22.44 -6.08 -5.87
C ARG A 222 -23.62 -6.84 -5.27
N ASP A 223 -23.71 -8.11 -5.62
CA ASP A 223 -24.69 -9.05 -5.11
C ASP A 223 -24.02 -10.39 -4.82
N TYR A 224 -24.29 -10.97 -3.66
CA TYR A 224 -23.79 -12.28 -3.29
C TYR A 224 -24.93 -13.18 -2.85
N SER A 225 -25.03 -14.32 -3.52
CA SER A 225 -26.04 -15.35 -3.27
C SER A 225 -25.39 -16.74 -3.31
N THR A 226 -25.89 -17.65 -2.49
CA THR A 226 -25.37 -19.01 -2.35
C THR A 226 -26.49 -20.02 -2.51
N TRP A 227 -26.19 -21.14 -3.13
CA TRP A 227 -27.03 -22.32 -3.19
C TRP A 227 -26.36 -23.46 -2.48
N ASN A 228 -27.07 -24.08 -1.56
CA ASN A 228 -26.63 -25.25 -0.82
C ASN A 228 -27.60 -26.39 -1.13
N ALA A 229 -27.09 -27.56 -1.50
CA ALA A 229 -27.89 -28.77 -1.65
C ALA A 229 -27.17 -29.95 -0.98
N ASN A 230 -27.82 -30.52 0.03
CA ASN A 230 -27.32 -31.67 0.77
C ASN A 230 -28.32 -32.82 0.61
N SER A 231 -27.83 -34.00 0.26
CA SER A 231 -28.65 -35.20 0.13
C SER A 231 -28.01 -36.37 0.86
N GLY A 232 -28.77 -37.08 1.68
CA GLY A 232 -28.42 -38.37 2.26
C GLY A 232 -29.49 -39.42 1.95
N ASP A 233 -29.34 -40.63 2.50
CA ASP A 233 -30.21 -41.78 2.18
C ASP A 233 -31.71 -41.57 2.46
N GLN A 234 -32.06 -40.67 3.38
CA GLN A 234 -33.46 -40.43 3.80
C GLN A 234 -33.92 -38.98 3.69
N ASN A 235 -33.02 -38.03 3.41
CA ASN A 235 -33.36 -36.62 3.38
C ASN A 235 -32.58 -35.89 2.28
N SER A 236 -33.24 -34.97 1.59
CA SER A 236 -32.61 -34.07 0.63
C SER A 236 -33.12 -32.68 0.89
N ASP A 237 -32.21 -31.75 1.10
CA ASP A 237 -32.48 -30.34 1.29
C ASP A 237 -31.73 -29.53 0.24
N SER A 238 -32.36 -28.47 -0.24
CA SER A 238 -31.79 -27.55 -1.22
C SER A 238 -32.36 -26.17 -1.00
N ASP A 239 -31.51 -25.22 -0.65
CA ASP A 239 -31.89 -23.84 -0.39
C ASP A 239 -31.06 -22.85 -1.21
N TRP A 240 -31.71 -21.76 -1.63
CA TRP A 240 -31.08 -20.62 -2.27
C TRP A 240 -31.12 -19.43 -1.33
N GLN A 241 -29.97 -19.10 -0.75
CA GLN A 241 -29.83 -18.05 0.24
C GLN A 241 -29.20 -16.79 -0.37
N HIS A 242 -29.89 -15.67 -0.22
CA HIS A 242 -29.33 -14.36 -0.55
C HIS A 242 -28.54 -13.80 0.65
N ILE A 243 -27.27 -13.43 0.44
CA ILE A 243 -26.36 -12.99 1.51
C ILE A 243 -26.24 -11.47 1.60
N SER A 244 -26.06 -10.77 0.47
CA SER A 244 -25.92 -9.31 0.48
C SER A 244 -26.11 -8.68 -0.90
N THR A 245 -26.75 -7.51 -0.95
CA THR A 245 -26.68 -6.58 -2.10
C THR A 245 -26.28 -5.19 -1.62
N TYR A 246 -25.28 -4.57 -2.26
CA TYR A 246 -24.90 -3.19 -1.98
C TYR A 246 -24.42 -2.44 -3.21
N LEU A 247 -24.53 -1.13 -3.13
CA LEU A 247 -24.04 -0.15 -4.10
C LEU A 247 -23.02 0.74 -3.39
N GLU A 248 -21.79 0.78 -3.89
CA GLU A 248 -20.70 1.58 -3.34
C GLU A 248 -20.17 2.59 -4.36
N ARG A 249 -19.59 3.67 -3.84
CA ARG A 249 -18.93 4.72 -4.62
C ARG A 249 -17.94 5.51 -3.77
N ASP A 250 -16.77 5.76 -4.34
CA ASP A 250 -15.75 6.62 -3.76
C ASP A 250 -16.14 8.12 -3.79
N VAL A 251 -15.87 8.80 -2.68
CA VAL A 251 -16.08 10.23 -2.46
C VAL A 251 -14.72 10.90 -2.22
N VAL A 252 -13.98 11.10 -3.32
CA VAL A 252 -12.58 11.57 -3.35
C VAL A 252 -12.31 12.78 -2.46
N PHE A 253 -13.20 13.79 -2.45
CA PHE A 253 -12.97 15.02 -1.69
C PHE A 253 -13.05 14.84 -0.16
N LEU A 254 -13.71 13.76 0.30
CA LEU A 254 -13.77 13.39 1.71
C LEU A 254 -12.76 12.29 2.07
N GLN A 255 -12.04 11.75 1.08
CA GLN A 255 -11.20 10.55 1.25
C GLN A 255 -11.98 9.41 1.90
N GLY A 256 -13.22 9.19 1.43
CA GLY A 256 -14.11 8.20 1.99
C GLY A 256 -14.98 7.54 0.95
N GLU A 257 -15.66 6.49 1.36
CA GLU A 257 -16.51 5.64 0.55
C GLU A 257 -17.96 5.76 1.05
N LEU A 258 -18.89 5.87 0.10
CA LEU A 258 -20.32 5.83 0.34
C LEU A 258 -20.84 4.44 -0.03
N THR A 259 -21.40 3.73 0.95
CA THR A 259 -22.02 2.40 0.77
C THR A 259 -23.52 2.48 1.04
N ALA A 260 -24.33 1.94 0.14
CA ALA A 260 -25.78 1.87 0.24
C ALA A 260 -26.27 0.43 0.03
N GLY A 261 -26.96 -0.15 1.02
CA GLY A 261 -27.39 -1.54 1.01
C GLY A 261 -26.82 -2.31 2.19
N ASP A 262 -26.45 -3.56 1.96
CA ASP A 262 -25.93 -4.47 2.97
C ASP A 262 -24.43 -4.30 3.22
N SER A 263 -24.04 -4.01 4.46
CA SER A 263 -22.62 -3.92 4.84
C SER A 263 -22.44 -4.08 6.36
N TYR A 264 -21.26 -3.75 6.87
CA TYR A 264 -20.87 -3.84 8.28
C TYR A 264 -20.34 -2.50 8.78
N THR A 265 -20.61 -2.16 10.04
CA THR A 265 -20.02 -0.96 10.65
C THR A 265 -18.55 -1.18 11.02
N PRO A 266 -17.68 -0.15 10.97
CA PRO A 266 -16.31 -0.27 11.45
C PRO A 266 -16.22 -0.64 12.94
N SER A 267 -15.28 -1.54 13.30
CA SER A 267 -15.09 -2.10 14.65
C SER A 267 -14.08 -1.37 15.54
N ALA A 268 -13.71 -0.12 15.20
CA ALA A 268 -12.66 0.59 15.91
C ALA A 268 -13.04 0.92 17.37
N LEU A 269 -14.32 1.24 17.61
CA LEU A 269 -14.81 1.69 18.93
C LEU A 269 -15.93 0.80 19.48
N PHE A 270 -16.97 0.57 18.68
CA PHE A 270 -18.05 -0.36 18.99
C PHE A 270 -17.81 -1.70 18.29
N ASP A 271 -18.51 -2.74 18.72
CA ASP A 271 -18.49 -4.03 18.05
C ASP A 271 -19.11 -3.88 16.63
N SER A 272 -18.56 -4.60 15.64
CA SER A 272 -19.05 -4.53 14.25
C SER A 272 -20.44 -5.14 14.17
N ILE A 273 -21.39 -4.43 13.57
CA ILE A 273 -22.75 -4.90 13.35
C ILE A 273 -23.09 -4.96 11.85
N PRO A 274 -23.67 -6.08 11.38
CA PRO A 274 -24.28 -6.16 10.05
C PRO A 274 -25.49 -5.23 9.95
N PHE A 275 -25.61 -4.54 8.82
CA PHE A 275 -26.70 -3.59 8.59
C PHE A 275 -27.16 -3.56 7.15
N ARG A 276 -28.38 -3.05 6.95
CA ARG A 276 -28.91 -2.61 5.65
C ARG A 276 -29.29 -1.13 5.71
N GLY A 277 -28.60 -0.28 4.95
CA GLY A 277 -28.78 1.17 5.05
C GLY A 277 -27.75 1.99 4.29
N LEU A 278 -27.40 3.16 4.83
CA LEU A 278 -26.41 4.08 4.25
C LEU A 278 -25.22 4.25 5.20
N GLN A 279 -24.01 4.17 4.66
CA GLN A 279 -22.77 4.44 5.39
C GLN A 279 -21.87 5.36 4.56
N LEU A 280 -21.26 6.33 5.24
CA LEU A 280 -20.14 7.12 4.73
C LEU A 280 -18.97 6.96 5.69
N ALA A 281 -17.88 6.35 5.23
CA ALA A 281 -16.69 6.09 6.04
C ALA A 281 -15.43 6.55 5.33
N SER A 282 -14.42 7.01 6.07
CA SER A 282 -13.10 7.29 5.50
C SER A 282 -12.42 5.99 5.05
N ASP A 283 -11.81 5.99 3.86
CA ASP A 283 -11.09 4.85 3.31
C ASP A 283 -9.56 5.05 3.42
N ASP A 284 -8.90 4.12 4.10
CA ASP A 284 -7.46 4.16 4.33
C ASP A 284 -6.67 3.80 3.05
N ASN A 285 -7.30 3.17 2.05
CA ASN A 285 -6.66 2.79 0.79
C ASN A 285 -6.38 3.99 -0.12
N MET A 286 -7.21 5.04 -0.04
CA MET A 286 -7.00 6.32 -0.74
C MET A 286 -5.72 7.05 -0.28
N LEU A 287 -5.22 6.75 0.93
CA LEU A 287 -3.98 7.32 1.44
C LEU A 287 -2.77 6.55 0.89
N PRO A 288 -1.63 7.22 0.59
CA PRO A 288 -0.39 6.54 0.22
C PRO A 288 0.06 5.55 1.31
N ASP A 289 0.76 4.48 0.93
CA ASP A 289 1.17 3.43 1.90
C ASP A 289 2.10 3.97 2.99
N SER A 290 2.86 5.02 2.66
CA SER A 290 3.70 5.74 3.61
C SER A 290 2.91 6.54 4.66
N MET A 291 1.59 6.66 4.51
CA MET A 291 0.68 7.39 5.40
C MET A 291 -0.36 6.47 6.08
N LYS A 292 -0.39 5.18 5.72
CA LYS A 292 -1.25 4.17 6.37
C LYS A 292 -0.78 3.87 7.79
N GLY A 293 -1.72 3.46 8.64
CA GLY A 293 -1.47 3.17 10.06
C GLY A 293 -0.88 4.34 10.85
N PHE A 294 -0.47 4.08 12.09
CA PHE A 294 0.28 5.04 12.91
C PHE A 294 1.78 4.92 12.64
N ALA A 295 2.47 6.04 12.50
CA ALA A 295 3.92 6.16 12.62
C ALA A 295 4.21 7.54 13.26
N PRO A 296 5.24 7.67 14.11
CA PRO A 296 5.56 8.94 14.74
C PRO A 296 6.02 9.96 13.70
N THR A 297 5.48 11.18 13.76
CA THR A 297 5.98 12.31 12.98
C THR A 297 7.30 12.79 13.57
N ILE A 298 8.35 12.81 12.77
CA ILE A 298 9.66 13.31 13.21
C ILE A 298 9.73 14.79 12.91
N HIS A 299 9.93 15.59 13.96
CA HIS A 299 10.23 17.01 13.86
C HIS A 299 11.71 17.25 14.10
N GLY A 300 12.28 18.22 13.38
CA GLY A 300 13.66 18.63 13.57
C GLY A 300 13.96 19.98 12.94
N ILE A 301 15.16 20.49 13.22
CA ILE A 301 15.68 21.73 12.63
C ILE A 301 17.07 21.43 12.05
N ALA A 302 17.25 21.76 10.77
CA ALA A 302 18.55 21.71 10.10
C ALA A 302 19.14 23.12 10.03
N ARG A 303 20.43 23.27 10.34
CA ARG A 303 21.14 24.56 10.25
C ARG A 303 21.60 24.87 8.83
N SER A 304 21.84 23.83 8.04
CA SER A 304 22.31 23.88 6.65
C SER A 304 21.48 22.94 5.77
N ASN A 305 21.91 22.71 4.52
CA ASN A 305 21.34 21.63 3.72
C ASN A 305 21.83 20.31 4.32
N ALA A 306 20.97 19.69 5.12
CA ALA A 306 21.34 18.55 5.95
C ALA A 306 20.83 17.24 5.35
N GLN A 307 21.62 16.18 5.49
CA GLN A 307 21.20 14.83 5.19
C GLN A 307 20.54 14.23 6.44
N VAL A 308 19.23 14.01 6.37
CA VAL A 308 18.47 13.32 7.43
C VAL A 308 18.43 11.84 7.11
N THR A 309 18.99 11.02 8.00
CA THR A 309 19.03 9.57 7.92
C THR A 309 18.25 8.98 9.08
N ILE A 310 17.24 8.18 8.79
CA ILE A 310 16.43 7.47 9.79
C ILE A 310 16.76 6.00 9.70
N ARG A 311 17.14 5.43 10.83
CA ARG A 311 17.44 4.01 10.99
C ARG A 311 16.42 3.34 11.89
N GLN A 312 16.13 2.09 11.61
CA GLN A 312 15.32 1.22 12.46
C GLN A 312 15.95 -0.16 12.48
N ASN A 313 16.16 -0.71 13.68
CA ASN A 313 16.88 -1.97 13.87
C ASN A 313 18.24 -2.03 13.13
N GLY A 314 18.97 -0.91 13.11
CA GLY A 314 20.27 -0.77 12.44
C GLY A 314 20.23 -0.45 10.94
N TYR A 315 19.13 -0.74 10.24
CA TYR A 315 18.99 -0.50 8.80
C TYR A 315 18.53 0.94 8.51
N ILE A 316 19.01 1.53 7.41
CA ILE A 316 18.50 2.83 6.92
C ILE A 316 17.13 2.59 6.30
N ILE A 317 16.07 3.14 6.90
CA ILE A 317 14.70 3.05 6.37
C ILE A 317 14.31 4.29 5.57
N ASN A 318 14.98 5.43 5.83
CA ASN A 318 14.74 6.67 5.11
C ASN A 318 16.02 7.50 5.09
N GLN A 319 16.32 8.12 3.95
CA GLN A 319 17.42 9.06 3.83
C GLN A 319 17.05 10.13 2.81
N ARG A 320 17.04 11.40 3.21
CA ARG A 320 16.73 12.53 2.33
C ARG A 320 17.51 13.77 2.71
N TYR A 321 17.77 14.64 1.75
CA TYR A 321 18.30 15.98 2.01
C TYR A 321 17.14 16.91 2.35
N VAL A 322 17.30 17.71 3.40
CA VAL A 322 16.34 18.74 3.80
C VAL A 322 17.01 20.11 3.72
N PRO A 323 16.30 21.14 3.20
CA PRO A 323 16.82 22.49 3.18
C PRO A 323 16.99 23.05 4.61
N PRO A 324 17.81 24.10 4.79
CA PRO A 324 17.95 24.77 6.09
C PRO A 324 16.60 25.22 6.67
N GLY A 325 16.42 25.02 7.98
CA GLY A 325 15.19 25.36 8.70
C GLY A 325 14.49 24.15 9.30
N ALA A 326 13.24 24.35 9.73
CA ALA A 326 12.43 23.27 10.30
C ALA A 326 12.01 22.27 9.21
N PHE A 327 12.08 20.99 9.53
CA PHE A 327 11.61 19.90 8.69
C PHE A 327 10.68 18.96 9.47
N THR A 328 9.79 18.31 8.74
CA THR A 328 8.86 17.32 9.27
C THR A 328 8.84 16.10 8.35
N ILE A 329 9.03 14.91 8.94
CA ILE A 329 8.95 13.64 8.23
C ILE A 329 7.74 12.89 8.80
N ASN A 330 6.65 12.86 8.04
CA ASN A 330 5.37 12.23 8.39
C ASN A 330 5.00 11.05 7.49
N ASP A 331 5.85 10.71 6.52
CA ASP A 331 5.67 9.71 5.45
C ASP A 331 6.54 8.45 5.66
N LEU A 332 6.65 7.97 6.90
CA LEU A 332 7.30 6.70 7.22
C LEU A 332 6.33 5.54 7.11
N TYR A 333 6.78 4.36 6.65
CA TYR A 333 5.95 3.16 6.68
C TYR A 333 5.63 2.73 8.12
N PRO A 334 4.43 2.18 8.41
CA PRO A 334 4.01 1.83 9.77
C PRO A 334 4.68 0.54 10.27
N THR A 335 5.95 0.61 10.66
CA THR A 335 6.76 -0.53 11.13
C THR A 335 6.87 -0.60 12.66
N ALA A 336 5.75 -0.45 13.38
CA ALA A 336 5.75 -0.35 14.85
C ALA A 336 6.36 -1.59 15.55
N ALA A 337 6.27 -2.77 14.91
CA ALA A 337 6.86 -3.99 15.43
C ALA A 337 8.40 -4.02 15.34
N SER A 338 9.02 -3.18 14.50
CA SER A 338 10.47 -3.17 14.24
C SER A 338 11.28 -2.30 15.23
N GLY A 339 10.64 -1.74 16.26
CA GLY A 339 11.29 -1.00 17.35
C GLY A 339 11.57 0.47 17.04
N ASP A 340 12.41 1.09 17.87
CA ASP A 340 12.65 2.54 17.88
C ASP A 340 13.37 3.05 16.62
N LEU A 341 13.16 4.33 16.31
CA LEU A 341 13.77 5.02 15.18
C LEU A 341 14.98 5.83 15.68
N THR A 342 16.15 5.63 15.09
CA THR A 342 17.33 6.48 15.31
C THR A 342 17.40 7.50 14.18
N VAL A 343 17.27 8.78 14.53
CA VAL A 343 17.35 9.90 13.58
C VAL A 343 18.74 10.52 13.67
N GLU A 344 19.37 10.68 12.52
CA GLU A 344 20.66 11.31 12.35
C GLU A 344 20.55 12.47 11.36
N VAL A 345 20.89 13.68 11.80
CA VAL A 345 20.91 14.89 10.98
C VAL A 345 22.37 15.28 10.77
N LYS A 346 22.88 15.01 9.57
CA LYS A 346 24.23 15.36 9.16
C LYS A 346 24.23 16.68 8.38
N GLU A 347 24.85 17.69 8.96
CA GLU A 347 24.95 19.03 8.39
C GLU A 347 26.02 19.09 7.26
N SER A 348 25.98 20.15 6.45
CA SER A 348 26.94 20.37 5.36
C SER A 348 28.39 20.51 5.84
N ASP A 349 28.61 20.93 7.09
CA ASP A 349 29.93 21.03 7.73
C ASP A 349 30.45 19.67 8.25
N GLY A 350 29.66 18.60 8.11
CA GLY A 350 29.97 17.25 8.59
C GLY A 350 29.59 16.99 10.04
N SER A 351 29.06 17.98 10.78
CA SER A 351 28.55 17.76 12.14
C SER A 351 27.28 16.91 12.12
N ILE A 352 27.16 16.00 13.10
CA ILE A 352 26.07 15.04 13.18
C ILE A 352 25.31 15.22 14.49
N ASN A 353 24.00 15.43 14.40
CA ASN A 353 23.09 15.39 15.54
C ASN A 353 22.29 14.08 15.51
N ARG A 354 22.33 13.29 16.59
CA ARG A 354 21.67 11.98 16.66
C ARG A 354 20.72 11.94 17.86
N TYR A 355 19.50 11.47 17.64
CA TYR A 355 18.49 11.26 18.68
C TYR A 355 17.60 10.07 18.35
N ASN A 356 17.01 9.45 19.37
CA ASN A 356 16.09 8.33 19.21
C ASN A 356 14.64 8.80 19.37
N VAL A 357 13.76 8.28 18.52
CA VAL A 357 12.31 8.48 18.56
C VAL A 357 11.69 7.11 18.83
N PRO A 358 11.19 6.85 20.05
CA PRO A 358 10.70 5.53 20.36
C PRO A 358 9.37 5.26 19.65
N TYR A 359 9.18 4.01 19.22
CA TYR A 359 8.07 3.65 18.35
C TYR A 359 7.33 2.42 18.85
N SER A 360 6.08 2.62 19.24
CA SER A 360 5.10 1.58 19.53
C SER A 360 3.73 2.08 19.11
N ALA A 361 2.80 1.18 18.77
CA ALA A 361 1.48 1.55 18.28
C ALA A 361 0.41 0.58 18.76
N VAL A 362 -0.74 1.10 19.20
CA VAL A 362 -1.99 0.32 19.34
C VAL A 362 -2.89 0.62 18.13
N PRO A 363 -3.78 -0.31 17.73
CA PRO A 363 -4.55 -0.19 16.46
C PRO A 363 -5.37 1.09 16.32
N ILE A 364 -5.79 1.71 17.42
CA ILE A 364 -6.62 2.92 17.39
C ILE A 364 -5.83 4.22 17.16
N LEU A 365 -4.51 4.22 17.34
CA LEU A 365 -3.71 5.44 17.16
C LEU A 365 -3.73 5.90 15.70
N GLN A 366 -3.81 7.21 15.52
CA GLN A 366 -3.79 7.88 14.23
C GLN A 366 -2.59 8.81 14.14
N ARG A 367 -2.05 8.96 12.92
CA ARG A 367 -0.99 9.94 12.67
C ARG A 367 -1.49 11.35 12.93
N GLU A 368 -0.57 12.22 13.30
CA GLU A 368 -0.85 13.64 13.49
C GLU A 368 -1.53 14.25 12.26
N GLY A 369 -2.66 14.92 12.48
CA GLY A 369 -3.47 15.55 11.44
C GLY A 369 -4.43 14.61 10.72
N ARG A 370 -4.35 13.29 10.94
CA ARG A 370 -5.25 12.31 10.31
C ARG A 370 -6.58 12.24 11.03
N LEU A 371 -7.66 12.27 10.26
CA LEU A 371 -9.03 12.11 10.73
C LEU A 371 -9.62 10.84 10.12
N LYS A 372 -10.01 9.89 10.96
CA LYS A 372 -10.76 8.69 10.56
C LYS A 372 -12.19 8.82 11.09
N TYR A 373 -13.18 8.64 10.23
CA TYR A 373 -14.58 8.84 10.58
C TYR A 373 -15.47 7.78 9.93
N ALA A 374 -16.61 7.52 10.54
CA ALA A 374 -17.68 6.75 9.92
C ALA A 374 -19.03 7.19 10.46
N ALA A 375 -19.99 7.40 9.56
CA ALA A 375 -21.38 7.69 9.87
C ALA A 375 -22.27 6.65 9.18
N THR A 376 -23.19 6.04 9.92
CA THR A 376 -24.08 4.99 9.43
C THR A 376 -25.49 5.25 9.92
N VAL A 377 -26.47 5.11 9.03
CA VAL A 377 -27.90 5.12 9.35
C VAL A 377 -28.52 3.92 8.67
N ALA A 378 -29.00 2.96 9.45
CA ALA A 378 -29.36 1.67 8.91
C ALA A 378 -30.35 0.89 9.79
N GLU A 379 -30.84 -0.20 9.24
CA GLU A 379 -31.53 -1.26 9.98
C GLU A 379 -30.54 -2.39 10.28
N TYR A 380 -30.53 -2.88 11.51
CA TYR A 380 -29.74 -4.02 11.94
C TYR A 380 -30.21 -5.29 11.21
N ARG A 381 -29.26 -6.12 10.79
CA ARG A 381 -29.52 -7.32 9.98
C ARG A 381 -28.89 -8.55 10.61
N SER A 382 -29.68 -9.52 11.04
CA SER A 382 -29.21 -10.87 11.39
C SER A 382 -29.89 -11.91 10.51
N ASP A 383 -29.24 -13.04 10.35
CA ASP A 383 -29.80 -14.32 9.89
C ASP A 383 -30.73 -14.97 10.94
N SER A 384 -30.46 -14.75 12.23
CA SER A 384 -31.30 -15.19 13.34
C SER A 384 -32.77 -14.79 13.23
N SER A 385 -33.67 -15.78 13.29
CA SER A 385 -35.12 -15.53 13.41
C SER A 385 -35.53 -14.94 14.77
N GLN A 386 -34.67 -15.08 15.79
CA GLN A 386 -34.90 -14.64 17.16
C GLN A 386 -34.47 -13.19 17.43
N LYS A 387 -33.87 -12.52 16.44
CA LYS A 387 -33.51 -11.10 16.52
C LYS A 387 -34.53 -10.20 15.80
N GLU A 388 -34.71 -9.01 16.33
CA GLU A 388 -35.53 -7.95 15.76
C GLU A 388 -34.74 -7.07 14.82
N LYS A 389 -35.42 -6.61 13.76
CA LYS A 389 -34.87 -5.62 12.84
C LYS A 389 -35.06 -4.24 13.46
N VAL A 390 -34.00 -3.73 14.10
CA VAL A 390 -34.01 -2.42 14.75
C VAL A 390 -33.30 -1.37 13.90
N LYS A 391 -33.87 -0.18 13.81
CA LYS A 391 -33.20 0.96 13.16
C LYS A 391 -32.21 1.58 14.12
N PHE A 392 -31.03 1.93 13.61
CA PHE A 392 -29.99 2.57 14.39
C PHE A 392 -29.23 3.62 13.57
N SER A 393 -28.56 4.49 14.29
CA SER A 393 -27.55 5.39 13.75
C SER A 393 -26.28 5.26 14.56
N GLN A 394 -25.14 5.29 13.87
CA GLN A 394 -23.82 5.20 14.47
C GLN A 394 -22.92 6.27 13.88
N ALA A 395 -22.18 6.97 14.73
CA ALA A 395 -21.15 7.90 14.31
C ALA A 395 -19.88 7.67 15.13
N THR A 396 -18.73 7.62 14.46
CA THR A 396 -17.42 7.47 15.09
C THR A 396 -16.43 8.47 14.50
N LEU A 397 -15.57 9.01 15.36
CA LEU A 397 -14.56 9.99 15.00
C LEU A 397 -13.27 9.68 15.76
N ILE A 398 -12.15 9.59 15.04
CA ILE A 398 -10.82 9.29 15.58
C ILE A 398 -9.85 10.29 14.98
N TRP A 399 -9.21 11.10 15.82
CA TRP A 399 -8.38 12.21 15.40
C TRP A 399 -6.97 12.10 15.97
N GLY A 400 -5.97 12.02 15.10
CA GLY A 400 -4.55 12.04 15.47
C GLY A 400 -4.07 13.46 15.75
N LEU A 401 -3.62 13.69 16.97
CA LEU A 401 -3.14 14.96 17.50
C LEU A 401 -1.60 14.96 17.57
N PRO A 402 -0.96 16.14 17.76
CA PRO A 402 0.48 16.23 17.89
C PRO A 402 1.05 15.40 19.04
N HIS A 403 2.35 15.10 18.96
CA HIS A 403 3.09 14.32 19.96
C HIS A 403 2.59 12.87 20.14
N GLY A 404 1.99 12.29 19.09
CA GLY A 404 1.57 10.88 19.10
C GLY A 404 0.33 10.62 19.97
N PHE A 405 -0.45 11.66 20.27
CA PHE A 405 -1.73 11.55 20.97
C PHE A 405 -2.86 11.31 19.95
N THR A 406 -3.90 10.57 20.33
CA THR A 406 -5.09 10.34 19.52
C THR A 406 -6.31 10.46 20.39
N LEU A 407 -7.25 11.30 20.01
CA LEU A 407 -8.55 11.43 20.68
C LEU A 407 -9.62 10.76 19.82
N TYR A 408 -10.51 9.99 20.44
CA TYR A 408 -11.57 9.32 19.71
C TYR A 408 -12.85 9.20 20.51
N GLY A 409 -13.94 9.08 19.79
CA GLY A 409 -15.26 8.90 20.38
C GLY A 409 -16.30 8.52 19.35
N GLY A 410 -17.47 8.16 19.84
CA GLY A 410 -18.58 7.78 18.98
C GLY A 410 -19.86 7.55 19.76
N THR A 411 -20.95 7.47 19.02
CA THR A 411 -22.29 7.23 19.56
C THR A 411 -23.01 6.18 18.73
N GLN A 412 -23.82 5.37 19.39
CA GLN A 412 -24.80 4.47 18.77
C GLN A 412 -26.17 4.81 19.35
N LEU A 413 -27.17 5.01 18.50
CA LEU A 413 -28.53 5.41 18.89
C LEU A 413 -29.54 4.52 18.16
N SER A 414 -30.42 3.89 18.93
CA SER A 414 -31.59 3.11 18.48
C SER A 414 -32.78 3.39 19.42
N SER A 415 -33.93 2.77 19.19
CA SER A 415 -35.13 2.93 20.06
C SER A 415 -34.94 2.34 21.45
N HIS A 416 -34.20 1.23 21.56
CA HIS A 416 -33.97 0.48 22.80
C HIS A 416 -32.51 0.51 23.26
N TYR A 417 -31.68 1.33 22.63
CA TYR A 417 -30.24 1.35 22.91
C TYR A 417 -29.62 2.72 22.65
N HIS A 418 -28.92 3.24 23.64
CA HIS A 418 -28.12 4.46 23.53
C HIS A 418 -26.74 4.21 24.12
N ALA A 419 -25.70 4.39 23.32
CA ALA A 419 -24.33 4.29 23.80
C ALA A 419 -23.48 5.49 23.37
N LEU A 420 -22.63 5.94 24.29
CA LEU A 420 -21.62 6.97 24.08
C LEU A 420 -20.27 6.41 24.53
N ALA A 421 -19.30 6.45 23.63
CA ALA A 421 -17.95 6.00 23.87
C ALA A 421 -16.96 7.16 23.69
N ILE A 422 -16.04 7.31 24.63
CA ILE A 422 -15.00 8.34 24.61
C ILE A 422 -13.69 7.68 25.03
N GLY A 423 -12.62 7.98 24.31
CA GLY A 423 -11.31 7.43 24.61
C GLY A 423 -10.16 8.29 24.12
N SER A 424 -8.98 7.93 24.59
CA SER A 424 -7.74 8.53 24.15
C SER A 424 -6.64 7.48 24.12
N GLY A 425 -5.69 7.66 23.21
CA GLY A 425 -4.48 6.88 23.13
C GLY A 425 -3.26 7.75 22.96
N ALA A 426 -2.10 7.24 23.38
CA ALA A 426 -0.84 7.91 23.21
C ALA A 426 0.28 6.90 22.96
N ASN A 427 1.21 7.26 22.07
CA ASN A 427 2.53 6.64 22.07
C ASN A 427 3.38 7.30 23.16
N LEU A 428 3.61 6.60 24.27
CA LEU A 428 4.40 7.06 25.43
C LEU A 428 5.91 6.86 25.23
N GLY A 429 6.33 6.53 24.01
CA GLY A 429 7.72 6.34 23.66
C GLY A 429 8.30 5.07 24.31
N ASP A 430 9.29 5.23 25.19
CA ASP A 430 10.00 4.11 25.82
C ASP A 430 9.07 3.18 26.60
N TRP A 431 7.97 3.72 27.13
CA TRP A 431 6.98 2.96 27.88
C TRP A 431 6.00 2.18 26.99
N GLY A 432 6.02 2.36 25.67
CA GLY A 432 5.10 1.73 24.72
C GLY A 432 3.93 2.64 24.32
N ALA A 433 2.92 2.07 23.68
CA ALA A 433 1.68 2.76 23.32
C ALA A 433 0.52 2.27 24.19
N VAL A 434 -0.32 3.19 24.63
CA VAL A 434 -1.52 2.90 25.44
C VAL A 434 -2.76 3.48 24.78
N SER A 435 -3.91 2.84 24.96
CA SER A 435 -5.20 3.49 24.80
C SER A 435 -6.17 3.07 25.88
N LEU A 436 -7.04 4.01 26.25
CA LEU A 436 -8.09 3.81 27.23
C LEU A 436 -9.38 4.42 26.69
N ASP A 437 -10.44 3.63 26.68
CA ASP A 437 -11.79 4.11 26.37
C ASP A 437 -12.83 3.59 27.34
N VAL A 438 -13.85 4.41 27.54
CA VAL A 438 -15.03 4.10 28.32
C VAL A 438 -16.27 4.26 27.45
N THR A 439 -17.13 3.24 27.49
CA THR A 439 -18.43 3.23 26.82
C THR A 439 -19.51 3.18 27.87
N GLN A 440 -20.36 4.20 27.91
CA GLN A 440 -21.60 4.20 28.67
C GLN A 440 -22.73 3.71 27.75
N ALA A 441 -23.51 2.73 28.22
CA ALA A 441 -24.68 2.23 27.49
C ALA A 441 -25.93 2.25 28.39
N THR A 442 -27.05 2.62 27.78
CA THR A 442 -28.40 2.44 28.32
C THR A 442 -29.17 1.55 27.36
N SER A 443 -29.65 0.42 27.86
CA SER A 443 -30.16 -0.68 27.05
C SER A 443 -31.50 -1.16 27.61
N THR A 444 -32.51 -1.27 26.77
CA THR A 444 -33.78 -1.93 27.13
C THR A 444 -33.78 -3.31 26.48
N LEU A 445 -33.93 -4.36 27.29
CA LEU A 445 -33.88 -5.74 26.81
C LEU A 445 -35.28 -6.29 26.50
N ALA A 446 -35.32 -7.56 26.07
CA ALA A 446 -36.55 -8.30 25.76
C ALA A 446 -37.56 -8.38 26.92
N ASP A 447 -37.12 -8.21 28.17
CA ASP A 447 -37.97 -8.18 29.36
C ASP A 447 -38.62 -6.80 29.61
N ASN A 448 -38.43 -5.84 28.70
CA ASN A 448 -38.84 -4.43 28.82
C ASN A 448 -38.22 -3.66 30.01
N ASN A 449 -37.18 -4.21 30.65
CA ASN A 449 -36.44 -3.48 31.68
C ASN A 449 -35.28 -2.69 31.06
N THR A 450 -35.01 -1.52 31.62
CA THR A 450 -33.88 -0.68 31.22
C THR A 450 -32.69 -0.91 32.16
N TYR A 451 -31.55 -1.21 31.56
CA TYR A 451 -30.27 -1.43 32.21
C TYR A 451 -29.30 -0.30 31.84
N GLN A 452 -28.43 0.05 32.78
CA GLN A 452 -27.35 0.99 32.56
C GLN A 452 -26.03 0.33 32.90
N GLY A 453 -25.05 0.49 32.03
CA GLY A 453 -23.75 -0.13 32.21
C GLY A 453 -22.61 0.62 31.56
N GLN A 454 -21.41 0.27 31.99
CA GLN A 454 -20.16 0.85 31.54
C GLN A 454 -19.22 -0.26 31.11
N SER A 455 -18.49 -0.05 30.02
CA SER A 455 -17.39 -0.91 29.59
C SER A 455 -16.12 -0.08 29.47
N LEU A 456 -15.08 -0.51 30.15
CA LEU A 456 -13.74 0.08 30.08
C LEU A 456 -12.85 -0.84 29.24
N ARG A 457 -12.17 -0.29 28.25
CA ARG A 457 -11.20 -1.03 27.42
C ARG A 457 -9.83 -0.36 27.53
N PHE A 458 -8.83 -1.17 27.86
CA PHE A 458 -7.43 -0.78 27.93
C PHE A 458 -6.61 -1.59 26.93
N LEU A 459 -5.88 -0.92 26.04
CA LEU A 459 -4.95 -1.54 25.09
C LEU A 459 -3.52 -1.10 25.41
N TYR A 460 -2.57 -2.02 25.29
CA TYR A 460 -1.16 -1.71 25.45
C TYR A 460 -0.31 -2.47 24.42
N ALA A 461 0.68 -1.80 23.83
CA ALA A 461 1.62 -2.42 22.91
C ALA A 461 3.03 -1.88 23.14
N LYS A 462 4.03 -2.77 23.09
CA LYS A 462 5.44 -2.42 23.17
C LYS A 462 6.26 -3.33 22.27
N SER A 463 7.05 -2.73 21.37
CA SER A 463 8.12 -3.43 20.68
C SER A 463 9.46 -3.16 21.39
N LEU A 464 10.19 -4.24 21.69
CA LEU A 464 11.56 -4.24 22.21
C LEU A 464 12.46 -4.94 21.19
N ALA A 465 12.85 -4.22 20.13
CA ALA A 465 13.69 -4.78 19.08
C ALA A 465 15.06 -5.31 19.58
N GLN A 466 15.63 -4.71 20.63
CA GLN A 466 16.93 -5.14 21.18
C GLN A 466 16.89 -6.55 21.77
N SER A 467 15.79 -6.93 22.42
CA SER A 467 15.59 -8.28 22.94
C SER A 467 14.85 -9.19 21.95
N GLY A 468 14.40 -8.67 20.80
CA GLY A 468 13.55 -9.40 19.85
C GLY A 468 12.11 -9.63 20.34
N THR A 469 11.65 -8.89 21.36
CA THR A 469 10.33 -9.09 21.98
C THR A 469 9.31 -8.10 21.41
N ASN A 470 8.19 -8.59 20.91
CA ASN A 470 7.01 -7.80 20.57
C ASN A 470 5.86 -8.22 21.50
N LEU A 471 5.42 -7.30 22.35
CA LEU A 471 4.36 -7.50 23.33
C LEU A 471 3.14 -6.69 22.91
N GLN A 472 2.02 -7.35 22.69
CA GLN A 472 0.73 -6.72 22.44
C GLN A 472 -0.29 -7.25 23.45
N LEU A 473 -0.65 -6.40 24.40
CA LEU A 473 -1.85 -6.62 25.22
C LEU A 473 -3.04 -6.06 24.43
N MET A 474 -3.65 -6.93 23.63
CA MET A 474 -4.75 -6.59 22.72
C MET A 474 -6.07 -6.28 23.44
N GLY A 475 -6.13 -6.43 24.76
CA GLY A 475 -7.16 -5.75 25.54
C GLY A 475 -7.39 -6.32 26.92
N TYR A 476 -7.47 -5.42 27.90
CA TYR A 476 -8.25 -5.65 29.12
C TYR A 476 -9.57 -4.91 28.98
N ARG A 477 -10.66 -5.64 28.71
CA ARG A 477 -12.03 -5.09 28.70
C ARG A 477 -12.74 -5.52 29.97
N TYR A 478 -13.31 -4.57 30.69
CA TYR A 478 -14.14 -4.82 31.87
C TYR A 478 -15.49 -4.14 31.68
N SER A 479 -16.57 -4.91 31.77
CA SER A 479 -17.94 -4.44 31.60
C SER A 479 -18.72 -4.67 32.90
N THR A 480 -19.48 -3.68 33.34
CA THR A 480 -20.39 -3.84 34.48
C THR A 480 -21.54 -4.79 34.13
N SER A 481 -22.24 -5.35 35.14
CA SER A 481 -23.31 -6.34 34.91
C SER A 481 -24.49 -5.81 34.10
N GLY A 482 -24.72 -4.50 34.12
CA GLY A 482 -25.75 -3.83 33.32
C GLY A 482 -25.29 -3.34 31.95
N PHE A 483 -24.07 -3.68 31.50
CA PHE A 483 -23.57 -3.29 30.19
C PHE A 483 -23.99 -4.32 29.12
N TYR A 484 -24.67 -3.82 28.11
CA TYR A 484 -25.11 -4.57 26.94
C TYR A 484 -24.67 -3.82 25.68
N THR A 485 -24.62 -4.52 24.56
CA THR A 485 -24.37 -3.97 23.22
C THR A 485 -25.67 -3.75 22.46
N LEU A 486 -25.61 -3.09 21.30
CA LEU A 486 -26.78 -2.97 20.43
C LEU A 486 -27.28 -4.35 19.99
N ASP A 487 -26.37 -5.27 19.68
CA ASP A 487 -26.68 -6.67 19.30
C ASP A 487 -27.53 -7.36 20.38
N ASP A 488 -27.15 -7.21 21.65
CA ASP A 488 -27.87 -7.80 22.79
C ASP A 488 -29.31 -7.28 22.92
N THR A 489 -29.57 -6.02 22.57
CA THR A 489 -30.93 -5.44 22.63
C THR A 489 -31.84 -5.90 21.50
N THR A 490 -31.30 -6.59 20.49
CA THR A 490 -32.10 -7.07 19.34
C THR A 490 -32.80 -8.40 19.60
N TRP A 491 -32.43 -9.14 20.64
CA TRP A 491 -33.09 -10.42 20.94
C TRP A 491 -34.55 -10.24 21.36
N LYS A 492 -35.42 -11.13 20.87
CA LYS A 492 -36.87 -11.15 21.21
C LYS A 492 -37.17 -11.75 22.57
N ARG A 493 -36.24 -12.52 23.15
CA ARG A 493 -36.39 -13.21 24.44
C ARG A 493 -35.12 -13.02 25.27
N MET A 494 -35.20 -13.25 26.58
CA MET A 494 -34.03 -13.14 27.48
C MET A 494 -33.04 -14.29 27.36
N SER A 495 -33.50 -15.45 26.91
CA SER A 495 -32.65 -16.62 26.67
C SER A 495 -33.32 -17.55 25.66
N GLY A 496 -32.54 -18.27 24.87
CA GLY A 496 -33.05 -19.20 23.89
C GLY A 496 -31.94 -19.75 23.01
N TYR A 497 -32.34 -20.46 21.96
CA TYR A 497 -31.46 -20.87 20.87
C TYR A 497 -31.70 -19.96 19.67
N ASP A 498 -30.68 -19.80 18.83
CA ASP A 498 -30.73 -18.94 17.64
C ASP A 498 -31.86 -19.36 16.66
N ASP A 499 -32.14 -20.67 16.57
CA ASP A 499 -33.20 -21.24 15.74
C ASP A 499 -34.35 -21.88 16.55
N ASP A 500 -35.60 -21.49 16.24
CA ASP A 500 -36.85 -22.02 16.84
C ASP A 500 -37.34 -23.29 16.11
N SER A 501 -36.72 -23.68 14.98
CA SER A 501 -37.17 -24.77 14.11
C SER A 501 -36.77 -26.18 14.60
N ARG A 502 -35.89 -26.29 15.61
CA ARG A 502 -35.43 -27.58 16.14
C ARG A 502 -36.59 -28.38 16.77
N THR A 503 -36.80 -29.60 16.28
CA THR A 503 -37.77 -30.55 16.85
C THR A 503 -37.40 -30.91 18.29
N ASP A 504 -38.38 -31.25 19.14
CA ASP A 504 -38.12 -31.58 20.57
C ASP A 504 -37.13 -32.76 20.74
N SER A 505 -36.94 -33.60 19.73
CA SER A 505 -35.92 -34.65 19.70
C SER A 505 -34.48 -34.14 19.54
N ASP A 506 -34.25 -33.04 18.81
CA ASP A 506 -32.92 -32.45 18.58
C ASP A 506 -32.43 -31.59 19.74
N LYS A 507 -33.35 -31.16 20.62
CA LYS A 507 -33.02 -30.43 21.86
C LYS A 507 -32.32 -31.30 22.93
N SER A 508 -32.19 -32.61 22.68
CA SER A 508 -31.58 -33.57 23.59
C SER A 508 -30.04 -33.57 23.55
N ARG A 509 -29.42 -32.90 22.57
CA ARG A 509 -27.99 -32.59 22.55
C ARG A 509 -27.80 -31.07 22.65
N PRO A 510 -27.34 -30.53 23.79
CA PRO A 510 -27.10 -29.10 23.90
C PRO A 510 -25.91 -28.71 23.01
N GLU A 511 -26.18 -28.09 21.87
CA GLU A 511 -25.19 -27.27 21.19
C GLU A 511 -25.16 -25.93 21.92
N TRP A 512 -24.27 -25.86 22.91
CA TRP A 512 -23.99 -24.65 23.69
C TRP A 512 -23.54 -23.47 22.81
N ALA A 513 -23.08 -23.73 21.58
CA ALA A 513 -22.71 -22.73 20.59
C ALA A 513 -23.88 -21.82 20.17
N ASP A 514 -25.11 -22.33 20.15
CA ASP A 514 -26.29 -21.62 19.62
C ASP A 514 -27.18 -21.03 20.73
N TYR A 515 -26.85 -21.29 21.99
CA TYR A 515 -27.62 -20.82 23.13
C TYR A 515 -27.17 -19.43 23.56
N TYR A 516 -28.11 -18.48 23.59
CA TYR A 516 -27.88 -17.15 24.13
C TYR A 516 -28.63 -16.95 25.45
N ASN A 517 -28.04 -16.17 26.34
CA ASN A 517 -28.70 -15.77 27.58
C ASN A 517 -28.21 -14.39 28.02
N LEU A 518 -29.12 -13.41 27.96
CA LEU A 518 -28.85 -12.02 28.31
C LEU A 518 -28.57 -11.84 29.80
N TYR A 519 -28.89 -12.80 30.67
CA TYR A 519 -28.53 -12.75 32.08
C TYR A 519 -27.02 -12.94 32.30
N TYR A 520 -26.35 -13.78 31.49
CA TYR A 520 -24.92 -14.08 31.62
C TYR A 520 -24.08 -13.12 30.77
N THR A 521 -24.09 -11.82 31.11
CA THR A 521 -23.34 -10.81 30.36
C THR A 521 -21.84 -10.96 30.51
N ARG A 522 -21.10 -10.58 29.45
CA ARG A 522 -19.63 -10.59 29.45
C ARG A 522 -19.11 -9.61 30.52
N ARG A 523 -18.32 -10.11 31.48
CA ARG A 523 -17.76 -9.35 32.59
C ARG A 523 -16.38 -8.79 32.28
N GLY A 524 -15.46 -9.65 31.91
CA GLY A 524 -14.06 -9.28 31.76
C GLY A 524 -13.38 -10.13 30.71
N LYS A 525 -12.65 -9.50 29.79
CA LYS A 525 -11.88 -10.16 28.74
C LYS A 525 -10.43 -9.67 28.79
N VAL A 526 -9.50 -10.60 28.90
CA VAL A 526 -8.05 -10.35 28.77
C VAL A 526 -7.59 -11.00 27.48
N GLN A 527 -6.83 -10.27 26.66
CA GLN A 527 -6.17 -10.80 25.46
C GLN A 527 -4.69 -10.39 25.45
N LEU A 528 -3.83 -11.38 25.27
CA LEU A 528 -2.37 -11.26 25.29
C LEU A 528 -1.79 -11.92 24.06
N ASP A 529 -0.88 -11.22 23.40
CA ASP A 529 -0.07 -11.72 22.29
C ASP A 529 1.39 -11.32 22.52
N ILE A 530 2.29 -12.30 22.52
CA ILE A 530 3.73 -12.12 22.71
C ILE A 530 4.44 -12.87 21.61
N ASN A 531 5.26 -12.17 20.84
CA ASN A 531 6.16 -12.75 19.86
C ASN A 531 7.59 -12.45 20.25
N GLN A 532 8.41 -13.49 20.41
CA GLN A 532 9.79 -13.42 20.87
C GLN A 532 10.70 -14.05 19.82
N GLN A 533 11.46 -13.24 19.10
CA GLN A 533 12.51 -13.71 18.21
C GLN A 533 13.75 -14.07 19.03
N LEU A 534 14.30 -15.26 18.84
CA LEU A 534 15.47 -15.78 19.57
C LEU A 534 16.73 -15.77 18.69
N GLY A 535 16.86 -14.74 17.85
CA GLY A 535 17.96 -14.63 16.90
C GLY A 535 17.97 -15.76 15.87
N GLY A 536 19.09 -16.49 15.79
CA GLY A 536 19.22 -17.68 14.93
C GLY A 536 18.70 -18.98 15.56
N LEU A 537 18.09 -18.92 16.75
CA LEU A 537 17.47 -20.05 17.46
C LEU A 537 15.94 -20.03 17.28
N GLY A 538 15.43 -19.58 16.13
CA GLY A 538 14.00 -19.54 15.85
C GLY A 538 13.18 -18.43 16.54
N SER A 539 11.88 -18.68 16.67
CA SER A 539 10.87 -17.78 17.21
C SER A 539 9.90 -18.50 18.15
N LEU A 540 9.57 -17.86 19.27
CA LEU A 540 8.57 -18.29 20.23
C LEU A 540 7.37 -17.33 20.17
N PHE A 541 6.14 -17.86 20.14
CA PHE A 541 4.92 -17.08 20.30
C PHE A 541 4.08 -17.60 21.47
N ILE A 542 3.37 -16.68 22.12
CA ILE A 542 2.38 -16.96 23.16
C ILE A 542 1.16 -16.09 22.87
N THR A 543 0.03 -16.73 22.62
CA THR A 543 -1.26 -16.06 22.44
C THR A 543 -2.23 -16.61 23.48
N GLY A 544 -2.89 -15.73 24.23
CA GLY A 544 -3.77 -16.13 25.32
C GLY A 544 -4.99 -15.22 25.42
N SER A 545 -6.14 -15.81 25.75
CA SER A 545 -7.31 -15.04 26.13
C SER A 545 -8.12 -15.71 27.22
N GLN A 546 -8.78 -14.89 28.03
CA GLN A 546 -9.71 -15.37 29.04
C GLN A 546 -10.90 -14.43 29.12
N GLN A 547 -12.10 -14.97 28.96
CA GLN A 547 -13.37 -14.26 29.12
C GLN A 547 -14.13 -14.79 30.33
N SER A 548 -14.64 -13.89 31.15
CA SER A 548 -15.49 -14.19 32.30
C SER A 548 -16.86 -13.57 32.09
N TYR A 549 -17.86 -14.14 32.77
CA TYR A 549 -19.25 -13.74 32.69
C TYR A 549 -19.78 -13.31 34.07
N TRP A 550 -20.84 -12.52 34.08
CA TRP A 550 -21.58 -12.22 35.30
C TRP A 550 -22.52 -13.38 35.64
N HIS A 551 -22.81 -13.56 36.93
CA HIS A 551 -23.74 -14.56 37.45
C HIS A 551 -23.36 -16.03 37.26
N THR A 552 -22.16 -16.31 36.75
CA THR A 552 -21.58 -17.65 36.64
C THR A 552 -20.07 -17.62 36.87
N ASP A 553 -19.51 -18.74 37.33
CA ASP A 553 -18.06 -18.95 37.45
C ASP A 553 -17.44 -19.53 36.17
N GLU A 554 -18.27 -19.82 35.15
CA GLU A 554 -17.84 -20.29 33.84
C GLU A 554 -17.01 -19.24 33.10
N LYS A 555 -16.06 -19.72 32.30
CA LYS A 555 -15.07 -18.90 31.60
C LYS A 555 -14.70 -19.54 30.27
N ASP A 556 -14.51 -18.69 29.26
CA ASP A 556 -13.78 -19.08 28.07
C ASP A 556 -12.29 -18.86 28.32
N SER A 557 -11.46 -19.82 27.98
CA SER A 557 -10.00 -19.68 28.05
C SER A 557 -9.33 -20.32 26.85
N LEU A 558 -8.47 -19.55 26.19
CA LEU A 558 -7.59 -20.01 25.13
C LEU A 558 -6.15 -19.70 25.52
N LEU A 559 -5.26 -20.67 25.39
CA LEU A 559 -3.83 -20.49 25.51
C LEU A 559 -3.14 -21.28 24.39
N GLN A 560 -2.36 -20.58 23.58
CA GLN A 560 -1.52 -21.14 22.54
C GLN A 560 -0.09 -20.72 22.78
N VAL A 561 0.81 -21.68 22.75
CA VAL A 561 2.25 -21.47 22.85
C VAL A 561 2.89 -22.23 21.71
N GLY A 562 3.77 -21.61 20.95
CA GLY A 562 4.49 -22.33 19.90
C GLY A 562 5.90 -21.82 19.70
N TYR A 563 6.77 -22.73 19.32
CA TYR A 563 8.14 -22.47 18.94
C TYR A 563 8.35 -22.98 17.53
N SER A 564 9.00 -22.20 16.68
CA SER A 564 9.36 -22.59 15.32
C SER A 564 10.77 -22.16 15.00
N ASP A 565 11.47 -22.96 14.20
CA ASP A 565 12.83 -22.68 13.75
C ASP A 565 13.08 -23.31 12.38
N THR A 566 14.08 -22.78 11.67
CA THR A 566 14.51 -23.30 10.37
C THR A 566 15.99 -23.64 10.43
N LEU A 567 16.30 -24.94 10.48
CA LEU A 567 17.66 -25.45 10.56
C LEU A 567 18.06 -26.08 9.22
N ALA A 568 19.09 -25.53 8.57
CA ALA A 568 19.61 -26.02 7.28
C ALA A 568 18.52 -26.21 6.19
N GLY A 569 17.55 -25.29 6.13
CA GLY A 569 16.42 -25.34 5.18
C GLY A 569 15.22 -26.16 5.66
N ILE A 570 15.36 -26.95 6.72
CA ILE A 570 14.27 -27.74 7.32
C ILE A 570 13.53 -26.88 8.33
N ALA A 571 12.24 -26.62 8.07
CA ALA A 571 11.38 -25.90 9.00
C ALA A 571 10.75 -26.89 9.99
N TRP A 572 10.80 -26.61 11.28
CA TRP A 572 10.13 -27.40 12.30
C TRP A 572 9.43 -26.50 13.32
N SER A 573 8.32 -26.97 13.87
CA SER A 573 7.57 -26.24 14.89
C SER A 573 6.95 -27.18 15.91
N VAL A 574 6.92 -26.73 17.16
CA VAL A 574 6.22 -27.38 18.27
C VAL A 574 5.21 -26.40 18.82
N SER A 575 3.97 -26.84 18.99
CA SER A 575 2.90 -26.02 19.56
C SER A 575 2.11 -26.76 20.62
N TYR A 576 1.57 -25.99 21.56
CA TYR A 576 0.64 -26.40 22.59
C TYR A 576 -0.58 -25.49 22.51
N ASN A 577 -1.76 -26.10 22.41
CA ASN A 577 -3.04 -25.40 22.43
C ASN A 577 -3.87 -25.94 23.59
N ASN A 578 -4.46 -25.04 24.38
CA ASN A 578 -5.39 -25.33 25.46
C ASN A 578 -6.61 -24.43 25.29
N ASN A 579 -7.74 -25.04 24.98
CA ASN A 579 -9.00 -24.35 24.82
C ASN A 579 -10.03 -24.89 25.83
N LYS A 580 -10.85 -23.98 26.36
CA LYS A 580 -12.03 -24.32 27.16
C LYS A 580 -13.10 -23.28 26.86
N SER A 581 -14.25 -23.72 26.40
CA SER A 581 -15.42 -22.84 26.26
C SER A 581 -16.28 -22.87 27.52
N ALA A 582 -17.03 -21.81 27.75
CA ALA A 582 -18.01 -21.75 28.83
C ALA A 582 -19.11 -22.79 28.59
N GLY A 583 -19.39 -23.62 29.60
CA GLY A 583 -20.35 -24.71 29.49
C GLY A 583 -19.72 -26.07 29.15
N ASP A 584 -18.48 -26.09 28.63
CA ASP A 584 -17.74 -27.34 28.44
C ASP A 584 -17.22 -27.88 29.79
N ALA A 585 -17.43 -29.18 30.02
CA ALA A 585 -16.98 -29.85 31.23
C ALA A 585 -15.45 -30.01 31.27
N GLU A 586 -14.84 -30.24 30.11
CA GLU A 586 -13.41 -30.52 29.97
C GLU A 586 -12.68 -29.47 29.14
N ARG A 587 -11.35 -29.47 29.24
CA ARG A 587 -10.47 -28.64 28.42
C ARG A 587 -9.90 -29.49 27.31
N ASP A 588 -9.87 -28.93 26.11
CA ASP A 588 -9.20 -29.52 24.97
C ASP A 588 -7.75 -29.07 24.97
N GLN A 589 -6.84 -30.05 25.03
CA GLN A 589 -5.41 -29.80 25.06
C GLN A 589 -4.76 -30.59 23.94
N ILE A 590 -4.01 -29.91 23.08
CA ILE A 590 -3.32 -30.52 21.94
C ILE A 590 -1.87 -30.09 21.97
N PHE A 591 -0.97 -31.07 21.92
CA PHE A 591 0.44 -30.85 21.60
C PHE A 591 0.67 -31.26 20.15
N ALA A 592 1.36 -30.45 19.36
CA ALA A 592 1.66 -30.76 17.98
C ALA A 592 3.14 -30.50 17.66
N LEU A 593 3.71 -31.34 16.80
CA LEU A 593 5.01 -31.19 16.17
C LEU A 593 4.80 -31.22 14.66
N ASN A 594 5.36 -30.26 13.93
CA ASN A 594 5.35 -30.22 12.48
C ASN A 594 6.77 -30.09 11.95
N ILE A 595 7.09 -30.78 10.86
CA ILE A 595 8.37 -30.77 10.18
C ILE A 595 8.09 -30.66 8.67
N SER A 596 8.78 -29.74 8.00
CA SER A 596 8.72 -29.55 6.55
C SER A 596 10.14 -29.51 5.97
N VAL A 597 10.41 -30.42 5.04
CA VAL A 597 11.72 -30.61 4.41
C VAL A 597 11.60 -30.26 2.92
N PRO A 598 12.24 -29.18 2.44
CA PRO A 598 12.27 -28.86 1.01
C PRO A 598 13.20 -29.82 0.27
N LEU A 599 12.65 -30.89 -0.28
CA LEU A 599 13.42 -31.91 -1.02
C LEU A 599 14.13 -31.33 -2.25
N SER A 600 13.60 -30.24 -2.83
CA SER A 600 14.23 -29.54 -3.95
C SER A 600 15.67 -29.13 -3.67
N GLN A 601 16.04 -28.83 -2.42
CA GLN A 601 17.42 -28.48 -2.06
C GLN A 601 18.40 -29.65 -2.14
N TRP A 602 17.90 -30.89 -2.12
CA TRP A 602 18.72 -32.12 -2.08
C TRP A 602 18.60 -32.95 -3.37
N LEU A 603 17.67 -32.60 -4.26
CA LEU A 603 17.56 -33.16 -5.59
C LEU A 603 18.52 -32.44 -6.55
N GLN A 604 19.33 -33.19 -7.30
CA GLN A 604 20.27 -32.62 -8.27
C GLN A 604 19.51 -31.87 -9.37
N HIS A 605 19.91 -30.63 -9.65
CA HIS A 605 19.23 -29.71 -10.59
C HIS A 605 19.63 -29.94 -12.07
N ASP A 606 20.11 -31.13 -12.41
CA ASP A 606 20.68 -31.40 -13.73
C ASP A 606 19.60 -31.48 -14.82
N ASP A 607 18.35 -31.82 -14.47
CA ASP A 607 17.23 -31.86 -15.40
C ASP A 607 16.29 -30.63 -15.25
N GLU A 608 15.79 -30.15 -16.40
CA GLU A 608 14.93 -28.95 -16.54
C GLU A 608 13.65 -29.02 -15.68
N VAL A 609 13.14 -30.25 -15.48
CA VAL A 609 11.97 -30.57 -14.63
C VAL A 609 12.28 -30.36 -13.15
N THR A 610 13.43 -30.78 -12.63
CA THR A 610 13.76 -30.62 -11.20
C THR A 610 14.17 -29.19 -10.81
N ARG A 611 14.47 -28.34 -11.80
CA ARG A 611 15.03 -26.99 -11.56
C ARG A 611 13.98 -25.92 -11.21
N HIS A 612 12.71 -26.16 -11.55
CA HIS A 612 11.64 -25.17 -11.47
C HIS A 612 10.48 -25.53 -10.52
N HIS A 613 10.47 -26.75 -9.98
CA HIS A 613 9.38 -27.25 -9.13
C HIS A 613 9.83 -27.42 -7.68
N ASN A 614 9.01 -26.92 -6.75
CA ASN A 614 9.27 -27.09 -5.33
C ASN A 614 8.56 -28.34 -4.82
N VAL A 615 9.30 -29.25 -4.19
CA VAL A 615 8.76 -30.44 -3.56
C VAL A 615 9.11 -30.41 -2.08
N TYR A 616 8.11 -30.64 -1.23
CA TYR A 616 8.22 -30.66 0.22
C TYR A 616 7.79 -32.02 0.77
N ALA A 617 8.60 -32.59 1.65
CA ALA A 617 8.18 -33.69 2.51
C ALA A 617 7.72 -33.11 3.85
N THR A 618 6.52 -33.49 4.29
CA THR A 618 5.94 -33.02 5.54
C THR A 618 5.72 -34.18 6.50
N PHE A 619 5.97 -33.94 7.78
CA PHE A 619 5.62 -34.85 8.86
C PHE A 619 4.99 -34.04 9.99
N SER A 620 3.81 -34.44 10.45
CA SER A 620 3.16 -33.84 11.60
C SER A 620 2.70 -34.91 12.58
N THR A 621 2.78 -34.62 13.87
CA THR A 621 2.19 -35.46 14.90
C THR A 621 1.52 -34.59 15.94
N SER A 622 0.34 -35.01 16.38
CA SER A 622 -0.39 -34.36 17.46
C SER A 622 -0.82 -35.38 18.50
N THR A 623 -0.95 -34.92 19.75
CA THR A 623 -1.56 -35.70 20.81
C THR A 623 -2.48 -34.86 21.66
N ASP A 624 -3.63 -35.44 22.02
CA ASP A 624 -4.61 -34.80 22.88
C ASP A 624 -4.52 -35.26 24.35
N LYS A 625 -5.35 -34.66 25.21
CA LYS A 625 -5.42 -34.98 26.64
C LYS A 625 -5.83 -36.43 26.91
N GLN A 626 -6.59 -37.05 25.99
CA GLN A 626 -7.03 -38.44 26.05
C GLN A 626 -5.96 -39.42 25.53
N HIS A 627 -4.75 -38.92 25.23
CA HIS A 627 -3.64 -39.69 24.65
C HIS A 627 -3.94 -40.26 23.26
N ASN A 628 -4.91 -39.69 22.55
CA ASN A 628 -5.01 -39.93 21.12
C ASN A 628 -3.78 -39.32 20.47
N VAL A 629 -3.11 -40.10 19.61
CA VAL A 629 -1.92 -39.68 18.88
C VAL A 629 -2.25 -39.84 17.41
N THR A 630 -2.18 -38.74 16.67
CA THR A 630 -2.31 -38.72 15.21
C THR A 630 -0.94 -38.41 14.63
N GLN A 631 -0.55 -39.14 13.59
CA GLN A 631 0.70 -38.96 12.86
C GLN A 631 0.37 -38.87 11.39
N ASN A 632 0.85 -37.84 10.69
CA ASN A 632 0.69 -37.69 9.25
C ASN A 632 2.05 -37.51 8.58
N ALA A 633 2.27 -38.19 7.46
CA ALA A 633 3.41 -38.01 6.59
C ALA A 633 2.92 -37.73 5.18
N GLY A 634 3.56 -36.81 4.45
CA GLY A 634 3.11 -36.46 3.11
C GLY A 634 4.15 -35.82 2.22
N LEU A 635 3.76 -35.65 0.97
CA LEU A 635 4.50 -34.98 -0.10
C LEU A 635 3.58 -33.95 -0.75
N SER A 636 4.09 -32.73 -0.94
CA SER A 636 3.38 -31.68 -1.67
C SER A 636 4.32 -30.90 -2.56
N GLY A 637 3.78 -30.30 -3.63
CA GLY A 637 4.56 -29.49 -4.54
C GLY A 637 3.75 -28.93 -5.70
N THR A 638 4.46 -28.35 -6.67
CA THR A 638 3.89 -27.80 -7.90
C THR A 638 4.41 -28.55 -9.13
N LEU A 639 3.63 -28.53 -10.22
CA LEU A 639 3.90 -29.12 -11.53
C LEU A 639 3.50 -28.12 -12.64
N LEU A 640 3.86 -28.45 -13.89
CA LEU A 640 3.70 -27.65 -15.11
C LEU A 640 4.66 -26.45 -15.19
N ASP A 641 4.89 -25.97 -16.41
CA ASP A 641 5.90 -24.93 -16.70
C ASP A 641 5.69 -23.63 -15.90
N GLU A 642 4.45 -23.33 -15.50
CA GLU A 642 4.09 -22.14 -14.73
C GLU A 642 3.81 -22.39 -13.24
N ASN A 643 4.09 -23.60 -12.74
CA ASN A 643 3.79 -24.01 -11.36
C ASN A 643 2.30 -23.86 -10.98
N ASN A 644 1.39 -23.95 -11.94
CA ASN A 644 -0.04 -23.73 -11.77
C ASN A 644 -0.84 -25.03 -11.55
N LEU A 645 -0.17 -26.16 -11.34
CA LEU A 645 -0.77 -27.40 -10.84
C LEU A 645 -0.13 -27.77 -9.50
N SER A 646 -0.87 -27.59 -8.41
CA SER A 646 -0.45 -28.00 -7.08
C SER A 646 -0.94 -29.42 -6.77
N TYR A 647 -0.12 -30.21 -6.09
CA TYR A 647 -0.49 -31.53 -5.60
C TYR A 647 -0.14 -31.68 -4.11
N ASN A 648 -0.92 -32.50 -3.42
CA ASN A 648 -0.69 -32.87 -2.04
C ASN A 648 -1.12 -34.32 -1.81
N ILE A 649 -0.24 -35.13 -1.24
CA ILE A 649 -0.50 -36.53 -0.90
C ILE A 649 -0.06 -36.73 0.55
N GLN A 650 -0.96 -37.20 1.41
CA GLN A 650 -0.70 -37.44 2.82
C GLN A 650 -1.27 -38.80 3.25
N GLN A 651 -0.56 -39.46 4.15
CA GLN A 651 -1.01 -40.66 4.84
C GLN A 651 -0.91 -40.43 6.34
N GLY A 652 -2.00 -40.72 7.05
CA GLY A 652 -2.14 -40.56 8.49
C GLY A 652 -2.37 -41.89 9.20
N TYR A 653 -2.07 -41.90 10.49
CA TYR A 653 -2.43 -42.98 11.41
C TYR A 653 -2.82 -42.40 12.76
N GLN A 654 -3.92 -42.89 13.32
CA GLN A 654 -4.38 -42.54 14.66
C GLN A 654 -4.52 -43.79 15.55
N ASN A 655 -4.01 -43.69 16.77
CA ASN A 655 -4.07 -44.77 17.75
C ASN A 655 -5.50 -44.95 18.34
N HIS A 656 -5.65 -45.80 19.37
CA HIS A 656 -6.93 -46.09 20.02
C HIS A 656 -8.03 -46.65 19.10
N GLY A 657 -7.64 -47.38 18.06
CA GLY A 657 -8.57 -48.11 17.19
C GLY A 657 -9.22 -47.26 16.09
N ILE A 658 -8.74 -46.04 15.85
CA ILE A 658 -9.22 -45.17 14.77
C ILE A 658 -8.63 -45.60 13.41
N GLY A 659 -7.37 -46.01 13.36
CA GLY A 659 -6.77 -46.64 12.17
C GLY A 659 -6.04 -45.67 11.23
N GLU A 660 -5.90 -46.07 9.97
CA GLU A 660 -5.18 -45.31 8.94
C GLU A 660 -6.10 -44.29 8.27
N SER A 661 -5.51 -43.20 7.80
CA SER A 661 -6.17 -42.21 6.94
C SER A 661 -5.27 -41.84 5.77
N GLY A 662 -5.87 -41.32 4.71
CA GLY A 662 -5.12 -40.89 3.53
C GLY A 662 -5.86 -39.80 2.79
N SER A 663 -5.12 -38.85 2.24
CA SER A 663 -5.67 -37.83 1.37
C SER A 663 -4.75 -37.57 0.18
N ALA A 664 -5.35 -37.33 -0.97
CA ALA A 664 -4.67 -36.88 -2.16
C ALA A 664 -5.49 -35.76 -2.80
N SER A 665 -4.88 -34.63 -3.11
CA SER A 665 -5.53 -33.52 -3.80
C SER A 665 -4.67 -32.95 -4.92
N LEU A 666 -5.36 -32.42 -5.93
CA LEU A 666 -4.82 -31.70 -7.07
C LEU A 666 -5.60 -30.40 -7.23
N GLU A 667 -4.88 -29.31 -7.49
CA GLU A 667 -5.45 -27.98 -7.73
C GLU A 667 -4.78 -27.35 -8.95
N TYR A 668 -5.57 -26.92 -9.92
CA TYR A 668 -5.11 -26.35 -11.19
C TYR A 668 -5.63 -24.92 -11.34
N ASP A 669 -4.72 -23.96 -11.45
CA ASP A 669 -5.00 -22.55 -11.65
C ASP A 669 -4.84 -22.18 -13.13
N GLY A 670 -5.95 -22.21 -13.87
CA GLY A 670 -5.97 -21.94 -15.30
C GLY A 670 -6.36 -20.50 -15.64
N ALA A 671 -6.01 -20.06 -16.85
CA ALA A 671 -6.36 -18.72 -17.36
C ALA A 671 -7.87 -18.43 -17.39
N LYS A 672 -8.72 -19.48 -17.41
CA LYS A 672 -10.18 -19.39 -17.57
C LYS A 672 -10.95 -19.79 -16.30
N GLY A 673 -10.24 -20.08 -15.21
CA GLY A 673 -10.80 -20.60 -13.97
C GLY A 673 -9.91 -21.67 -13.36
N ASN A 674 -10.21 -21.99 -12.11
CA ASN A 674 -9.48 -22.91 -11.27
C ASN A 674 -10.33 -24.17 -11.06
N ALA A 675 -9.65 -25.31 -10.96
CA ALA A 675 -10.28 -26.60 -10.71
C ALA A 675 -9.52 -27.35 -9.63
N ASN A 676 -10.23 -27.95 -8.69
CA ASN A 676 -9.62 -28.83 -7.69
C ASN A 676 -10.35 -30.17 -7.62
N ILE A 677 -9.61 -31.19 -7.24
CA ILE A 677 -10.14 -32.53 -6.96
C ILE A 677 -9.36 -33.12 -5.79
N GLY A 678 -10.05 -33.77 -4.88
CA GLY A 678 -9.45 -34.45 -3.75
C GLY A 678 -10.15 -35.75 -3.43
N TYR A 679 -9.38 -36.66 -2.86
CA TYR A 679 -9.82 -37.97 -2.42
C TYR A 679 -9.32 -38.19 -1.01
N ASN A 680 -10.24 -38.44 -0.09
CA ASN A 680 -9.95 -38.71 1.32
C ASN A 680 -10.47 -40.10 1.66
N VAL A 681 -9.68 -40.85 2.42
CA VAL A 681 -10.02 -42.15 2.97
C VAL A 681 -9.67 -42.22 4.44
N SER A 682 -10.49 -42.93 5.21
CA SER A 682 -10.26 -43.14 6.63
C SER A 682 -10.82 -44.50 7.03
N ASP A 683 -10.01 -45.31 7.69
CA ASP A 683 -10.43 -46.60 8.25
C ASP A 683 -11.39 -46.43 9.43
N ASN A 684 -11.44 -45.24 10.03
CA ASN A 684 -12.47 -44.88 11.00
C ASN A 684 -13.84 -44.79 10.30
N GLY A 685 -14.59 -45.89 10.33
CA GLY A 685 -15.89 -46.03 9.66
C GLY A 685 -15.83 -46.43 8.18
N ASP A 686 -14.68 -46.88 7.67
CA ASP A 686 -14.47 -47.15 6.23
C ASP A 686 -14.94 -45.98 5.33
N TYR A 687 -14.70 -44.75 5.80
CA TYR A 687 -15.16 -43.52 5.17
C TYR A 687 -14.34 -43.20 3.92
N GLN A 688 -15.03 -42.89 2.82
CA GLN A 688 -14.42 -42.45 1.58
C GLN A 688 -15.12 -41.19 1.08
N GLN A 689 -14.35 -40.19 0.68
CA GLN A 689 -14.89 -38.94 0.15
C GLN A 689 -14.13 -38.51 -1.09
N VAL A 690 -14.88 -38.21 -2.15
CA VAL A 690 -14.36 -37.48 -3.32
C VAL A 690 -14.91 -36.07 -3.25
N ASN A 691 -14.03 -35.07 -3.25
CA ASN A 691 -14.41 -33.67 -3.40
C ASN A 691 -13.88 -33.11 -4.72
N TYR A 692 -14.62 -32.16 -5.28
CA TYR A 692 -14.24 -31.47 -6.51
C TYR A 692 -14.79 -30.06 -6.49
N GLY A 693 -14.06 -29.14 -7.10
CA GLY A 693 -14.43 -27.73 -7.14
C GLY A 693 -14.07 -27.08 -8.47
N LEU A 694 -14.90 -26.11 -8.86
CA LEU A 694 -14.69 -25.23 -9.99
C LEU A 694 -14.94 -23.79 -9.54
N SER A 695 -13.99 -22.91 -9.77
CA SER A 695 -14.15 -21.49 -9.44
C SER A 695 -13.56 -20.60 -10.52
N GLY A 696 -14.19 -19.48 -10.81
CA GLY A 696 -13.68 -18.59 -11.85
C GLY A 696 -14.45 -17.29 -11.98
N GLY A 697 -13.88 -16.39 -12.76
CA GLY A 697 -14.47 -15.12 -13.12
C GLY A 697 -15.01 -15.09 -14.54
N LEU A 698 -16.05 -14.30 -14.73
CA LEU A 698 -16.59 -13.92 -16.03
C LEU A 698 -16.78 -12.42 -16.04
N VAL A 699 -16.20 -11.77 -17.05
CA VAL A 699 -16.31 -10.32 -17.26
C VAL A 699 -16.94 -10.07 -18.61
N ALA A 700 -18.13 -9.46 -18.62
CA ALA A 700 -18.72 -8.94 -19.84
C ALA A 700 -18.44 -7.44 -19.96
N HIS A 701 -17.73 -7.07 -21.02
CA HIS A 701 -17.27 -5.71 -21.29
C HIS A 701 -17.58 -5.33 -22.75
N ALA A 702 -17.28 -4.08 -23.14
CA ALA A 702 -17.59 -3.56 -24.47
C ALA A 702 -16.94 -4.35 -25.64
N HIS A 703 -15.97 -5.22 -25.38
CA HIS A 703 -15.31 -6.05 -26.38
C HIS A 703 -15.69 -7.54 -26.31
N GLY A 704 -16.71 -7.91 -25.54
CA GLY A 704 -17.25 -9.27 -25.41
C GLY A 704 -17.15 -9.82 -24.00
N VAL A 705 -17.04 -11.14 -23.87
CA VAL A 705 -16.98 -11.85 -22.59
C VAL A 705 -15.62 -12.51 -22.43
N THR A 706 -14.95 -12.26 -21.33
CA THR A 706 -13.63 -12.83 -21.01
C THR A 706 -13.74 -13.63 -19.71
N LEU A 707 -13.30 -14.88 -19.74
CA LEU A 707 -13.21 -15.74 -18.55
C LEU A 707 -11.88 -15.50 -17.84
N SER A 708 -11.84 -15.78 -16.56
CA SER A 708 -10.66 -15.58 -15.73
C SER A 708 -10.61 -16.55 -14.55
N GLN A 709 -9.48 -16.55 -13.85
CA GLN A 709 -9.41 -16.98 -12.45
C GLN A 709 -10.43 -16.18 -11.60
N PRO A 710 -10.79 -16.65 -10.38
CA PRO A 710 -11.73 -15.94 -9.51
C PRO A 710 -11.40 -14.45 -9.35
N LEU A 711 -12.39 -13.59 -9.57
CA LEU A 711 -12.21 -12.14 -9.51
C LEU A 711 -11.98 -11.67 -8.07
N GLY A 712 -11.02 -10.75 -7.89
CA GLY A 712 -10.92 -9.95 -6.67
C GLY A 712 -11.89 -8.77 -6.69
N ASN A 713 -11.78 -7.88 -5.69
CA ASN A 713 -12.58 -6.65 -5.66
C ASN A 713 -12.26 -5.73 -6.84
N THR A 714 -10.97 -5.51 -7.10
CA THR A 714 -10.46 -4.62 -8.14
C THR A 714 -9.65 -5.42 -9.15
N ASN A 715 -9.99 -5.27 -10.42
CA ASN A 715 -9.51 -6.13 -11.50
C ASN A 715 -8.95 -5.29 -12.66
N ILE A 716 -8.07 -5.88 -13.47
CA ILE A 716 -7.55 -5.24 -14.69
C ILE A 716 -7.88 -6.11 -15.90
N LEU A 717 -8.53 -5.52 -16.90
CA LEU A 717 -8.76 -6.14 -18.20
C LEU A 717 -7.59 -5.82 -19.13
N ILE A 718 -6.81 -6.84 -19.47
CA ILE A 718 -5.81 -6.78 -20.53
C ILE A 718 -6.54 -6.81 -21.88
N ALA A 719 -6.22 -5.86 -22.74
CA ALA A 719 -6.72 -5.83 -24.12
C ALA A 719 -5.53 -5.70 -25.09
N ALA A 720 -5.18 -6.81 -25.71
CA ALA A 720 -4.15 -6.94 -26.73
C ALA A 720 -4.72 -7.62 -27.99
N PRO A 721 -5.68 -7.01 -28.71
CA PRO A 721 -6.39 -7.69 -29.79
C PRO A 721 -5.43 -8.24 -30.85
N GLY A 722 -5.50 -9.55 -31.10
CA GLY A 722 -4.62 -10.26 -32.03
C GLY A 722 -3.40 -10.95 -31.40
N ALA A 723 -3.11 -10.69 -30.12
CA ALA A 723 -2.07 -11.39 -29.37
C ALA A 723 -2.68 -12.50 -28.51
N ALA A 724 -2.83 -13.70 -29.08
CA ALA A 724 -3.43 -14.85 -28.40
C ALA A 724 -2.40 -15.66 -27.60
N ASN A 725 -2.84 -16.26 -26.48
CA ASN A 725 -2.04 -17.12 -25.61
C ASN A 725 -0.72 -16.47 -25.13
N VAL A 726 -0.79 -15.18 -24.80
CA VAL A 726 0.35 -14.43 -24.28
C VAL A 726 0.23 -14.33 -22.77
N GLY A 727 1.24 -14.82 -22.06
CA GLY A 727 1.32 -14.75 -20.61
C GLY A 727 1.42 -13.32 -20.10
N VAL A 728 0.85 -13.06 -18.92
CA VAL A 728 1.02 -11.80 -18.20
C VAL A 728 2.14 -11.98 -17.18
N VAL A 729 3.15 -11.10 -17.23
CA VAL A 729 4.32 -11.19 -16.35
C VAL A 729 3.90 -11.02 -14.88
N ASP A 730 4.50 -11.81 -13.99
CA ASP A 730 4.21 -11.88 -12.55
C ASP A 730 2.76 -12.34 -12.23
N GLN A 731 2.09 -13.03 -13.17
CA GLN A 731 0.73 -13.55 -13.02
C GLN A 731 0.64 -15.01 -13.49
N PRO A 732 1.03 -15.99 -12.65
CA PRO A 732 1.03 -17.42 -13.01
C PRO A 732 -0.34 -17.90 -13.50
N GLY A 733 -0.35 -18.68 -14.59
CA GLY A 733 -1.58 -19.23 -15.18
C GLY A 733 -2.40 -18.24 -16.00
N ILE A 734 -2.09 -16.94 -16.02
CA ILE A 734 -2.90 -15.92 -16.70
C ILE A 734 -2.37 -15.64 -18.11
N HIS A 735 -3.21 -15.97 -19.10
CA HIS A 735 -2.93 -15.77 -20.52
C HIS A 735 -4.05 -15.04 -21.23
N THR A 736 -3.72 -14.33 -22.31
CA THR A 736 -4.72 -13.81 -23.23
C THR A 736 -5.46 -14.94 -23.95
N ASP A 737 -6.77 -14.78 -24.07
CA ASP A 737 -7.62 -15.68 -24.84
C ASP A 737 -7.34 -15.59 -26.35
N ALA A 738 -8.06 -16.38 -27.15
CA ALA A 738 -7.91 -16.39 -28.60
C ALA A 738 -8.19 -15.03 -29.28
N ARG A 739 -8.85 -14.09 -28.58
CA ARG A 739 -9.14 -12.73 -29.05
C ARG A 739 -8.12 -11.71 -28.56
N GLY A 740 -7.22 -12.08 -27.65
CA GLY A 740 -6.21 -11.21 -27.05
C GLY A 740 -6.65 -10.53 -25.75
N TYR A 741 -7.60 -11.10 -25.01
CA TYR A 741 -8.08 -10.54 -23.74
C TYR A 741 -7.78 -11.46 -22.56
N ALA A 742 -7.37 -10.88 -21.44
CA ALA A 742 -7.20 -11.58 -20.16
C ALA A 742 -7.71 -10.68 -19.03
N VAL A 743 -8.09 -11.27 -17.90
CA VAL A 743 -8.40 -10.50 -16.69
C VAL A 743 -7.38 -10.87 -15.62
N VAL A 744 -6.74 -9.84 -15.07
CA VAL A 744 -5.90 -9.95 -13.89
C VAL A 744 -6.80 -9.72 -12.66
N PRO A 745 -6.97 -10.74 -11.78
CA PRO A 745 -7.98 -10.71 -10.72
C PRO A 745 -7.61 -9.81 -9.53
N TYR A 746 -6.34 -9.42 -9.41
CA TYR A 746 -5.85 -8.63 -8.28
C TYR A 746 -5.13 -7.38 -8.75
N ALA A 747 -5.60 -6.22 -8.28
CA ALA A 747 -4.92 -4.95 -8.46
C ALA A 747 -4.93 -4.14 -7.16
N THR A 748 -3.84 -3.43 -6.90
CA THR A 748 -3.74 -2.56 -5.72
C THR A 748 -4.47 -1.23 -6.01
N THR A 749 -5.44 -0.87 -5.18
CA THR A 749 -6.28 0.31 -5.38
C THR A 749 -5.54 1.61 -5.06
N TYR A 750 -5.81 2.65 -5.84
CA TYR A 750 -5.16 3.96 -5.74
C TYR A 750 -3.63 3.91 -5.86
N ARG A 751 -3.09 2.88 -6.51
CA ARG A 751 -1.66 2.66 -6.75
C ARG A 751 -1.37 2.39 -8.22
N GLN A 752 -0.14 2.66 -8.64
CA GLN A 752 0.32 2.27 -9.97
C GLN A 752 0.52 0.76 -10.03
N ASN A 753 -0.26 0.10 -10.87
CA ASN A 753 -0.13 -1.32 -11.19
C ASN A 753 0.56 -1.41 -12.55
N ARG A 754 1.73 -2.06 -12.59
CA ARG A 754 2.49 -2.29 -13.81
C ARG A 754 2.00 -3.59 -14.46
N MET A 755 1.42 -3.49 -15.64
CA MET A 755 1.01 -4.65 -16.44
C MET A 755 2.01 -4.85 -17.57
N ALA A 756 2.52 -6.06 -17.74
CA ALA A 756 3.44 -6.40 -18.81
C ALA A 756 3.08 -7.74 -19.43
N LEU A 757 3.25 -7.85 -20.74
CA LEU A 757 3.04 -9.08 -21.51
C LEU A 757 4.38 -9.76 -21.76
N ASP A 758 4.41 -11.09 -21.65
CA ASP A 758 5.61 -11.87 -21.98
C ASP A 758 5.80 -11.95 -23.50
N VAL A 759 6.72 -11.13 -24.01
CA VAL A 759 7.06 -11.07 -25.43
C VAL A 759 7.74 -12.33 -25.95
N ASN A 760 8.31 -13.17 -25.07
CA ASN A 760 8.98 -14.41 -25.48
C ASN A 760 7.99 -15.52 -25.82
N ALA A 761 6.81 -15.49 -25.20
CA ALA A 761 5.73 -16.44 -25.44
C ALA A 761 4.81 -16.03 -26.61
N MET A 762 5.07 -14.89 -27.26
CA MET A 762 4.25 -14.41 -28.38
C MET A 762 4.50 -15.22 -29.65
N ALA A 763 3.47 -15.30 -30.50
CA ALA A 763 3.62 -15.86 -31.83
C ALA A 763 4.62 -15.04 -32.67
N ASP A 764 5.37 -15.73 -33.54
CA ASP A 764 6.41 -15.14 -34.40
C ASP A 764 5.90 -13.98 -35.28
N ASP A 765 4.61 -13.97 -35.60
CA ASP A 765 3.93 -12.98 -36.43
C ASP A 765 3.13 -11.93 -35.62
N VAL A 766 3.38 -11.79 -34.31
CA VAL A 766 2.69 -10.81 -33.48
C VAL A 766 3.70 -9.95 -32.74
N ASP A 767 3.75 -8.66 -33.03
CA ASP A 767 4.60 -7.70 -32.30
C ASP A 767 3.76 -6.75 -31.44
N ILE A 768 4.34 -6.07 -30.46
CA ILE A 768 3.64 -5.10 -29.61
C ILE A 768 4.40 -3.78 -29.54
N ASP A 769 3.69 -2.65 -29.74
CA ASP A 769 4.28 -1.30 -29.67
C ASP A 769 4.90 -1.04 -28.27
N ASP A 770 4.10 -1.17 -27.21
CA ASP A 770 4.53 -1.02 -25.81
C ASP A 770 4.17 -2.28 -25.02
N ALA A 771 5.16 -3.10 -24.68
CA ALA A 771 4.93 -4.34 -23.92
C ALA A 771 4.64 -4.12 -22.42
N VAL A 772 4.66 -2.86 -21.95
CA VAL A 772 4.42 -2.48 -20.55
C VAL A 772 3.49 -1.29 -20.48
N THR A 773 2.44 -1.39 -19.67
CA THR A 773 1.52 -0.28 -19.36
C THR A 773 1.34 -0.13 -17.86
N ARG A 774 0.85 1.03 -17.41
CA ARG A 774 0.59 1.33 -16.00
C ARG A 774 -0.82 1.87 -15.84
N VAL A 775 -1.53 1.37 -14.84
CA VAL A 775 -2.91 1.76 -14.53
C VAL A 775 -3.06 2.04 -13.03
N VAL A 776 -4.00 2.91 -12.65
CA VAL A 776 -4.26 3.29 -11.26
C VAL A 776 -5.75 3.13 -10.94
N PRO A 777 -6.22 1.93 -10.57
CA PRO A 777 -7.64 1.67 -10.36
C PRO A 777 -8.17 2.25 -9.04
N THR A 778 -9.41 2.74 -9.04
CA THR A 778 -10.21 2.98 -7.80
C THR A 778 -10.72 1.66 -7.19
N GLU A 779 -11.31 1.71 -6.00
CA GLU A 779 -11.86 0.51 -5.36
C GLU A 779 -13.00 -0.08 -6.20
N GLY A 780 -13.01 -1.41 -6.34
CA GLY A 780 -14.02 -2.13 -7.13
C GLY A 780 -13.91 -1.95 -8.65
N ALA A 781 -12.91 -1.21 -9.16
CA ALA A 781 -12.79 -0.88 -10.57
C ALA A 781 -12.40 -2.08 -11.44
N LEU A 782 -12.84 -2.05 -12.71
CA LEU A 782 -12.29 -2.87 -13.77
C LEU A 782 -11.58 -1.94 -14.76
N VAL A 783 -10.25 -1.83 -14.67
CA VAL A 783 -9.50 -0.90 -15.52
C VAL A 783 -8.97 -1.57 -16.78
N LEU A 784 -8.98 -0.86 -17.90
CA LEU A 784 -8.49 -1.37 -19.18
C LEU A 784 -6.99 -1.10 -19.35
N ALA A 785 -6.18 -2.15 -19.39
CA ALA A 785 -4.78 -2.09 -19.78
C ALA A 785 -4.65 -2.45 -21.27
N ARG A 786 -4.48 -1.42 -22.11
CA ARG A 786 -4.43 -1.58 -23.57
C ARG A 786 -3.00 -1.80 -24.07
N PHE A 787 -2.83 -2.82 -24.89
CA PHE A 787 -1.61 -3.13 -25.63
C PHE A 787 -1.92 -3.12 -27.12
N LYS A 788 -1.13 -2.41 -27.91
CA LYS A 788 -1.32 -2.34 -29.35
C LYS A 788 -0.49 -3.42 -30.03
N ALA A 789 -1.13 -4.55 -30.30
CA ALA A 789 -0.53 -5.65 -31.04
C ALA A 789 -0.59 -5.40 -32.56
N ARG A 790 0.47 -5.83 -33.25
CA ARG A 790 0.63 -5.79 -34.70
C ARG A 790 0.78 -7.21 -35.21
N VAL A 791 -0.30 -7.72 -35.81
CA VAL A 791 -0.35 -9.05 -36.40
C VAL A 791 0.10 -8.99 -37.86
N GLY A 792 1.12 -9.77 -38.20
CA GLY A 792 1.72 -9.85 -39.52
C GLY A 792 3.24 -10.09 -39.45
N ALA A 793 3.85 -10.27 -40.61
CA ALA A 793 5.28 -10.55 -40.68
C ALA A 793 6.12 -9.39 -40.13
N ARG A 794 7.28 -9.74 -39.57
CA ARG A 794 8.30 -8.80 -39.13
C ARG A 794 9.41 -8.77 -40.18
N ALA A 795 9.81 -7.57 -40.60
CA ALA A 795 10.89 -7.39 -41.54
C ALA A 795 11.84 -6.29 -41.12
N LEU A 796 13.13 -6.52 -41.36
CA LEU A 796 14.16 -5.49 -41.32
C LEU A 796 14.52 -5.17 -42.77
N VAL A 797 14.14 -3.98 -43.23
CA VAL A 797 14.30 -3.55 -44.62
C VAL A 797 15.42 -2.54 -44.71
N THR A 798 16.45 -2.84 -45.47
CA THR A 798 17.50 -1.87 -45.81
C THR A 798 17.06 -1.07 -47.04
N LEU A 799 16.87 0.24 -46.84
CA LEU A 799 16.37 1.18 -47.83
C LEU A 799 17.52 1.99 -48.43
N ASN A 800 17.66 1.92 -49.75
CA ASN A 800 18.61 2.72 -50.50
C ASN A 800 17.88 3.68 -51.45
N HIS A 801 18.41 4.89 -51.62
CA HIS A 801 17.96 5.85 -52.61
C HIS A 801 19.17 6.32 -53.43
N ASN A 802 19.13 6.09 -54.74
CA ASN A 802 20.22 6.40 -55.68
C ASN A 802 21.56 5.74 -55.27
N GLY A 803 21.51 4.48 -54.81
CA GLY A 803 22.70 3.73 -54.40
C GLY A 803 23.35 4.18 -53.08
N LYS A 804 22.68 5.04 -52.30
CA LYS A 804 23.09 5.41 -50.94
C LYS A 804 22.00 5.02 -49.93
N PRO A 805 22.37 4.67 -48.68
CA PRO A 805 21.39 4.45 -47.62
C PRO A 805 20.49 5.68 -47.41
N VAL A 806 19.22 5.44 -47.16
CA VAL A 806 18.30 6.49 -46.70
C VAL A 806 18.83 7.07 -45.38
N PRO A 807 18.77 8.40 -45.19
CA PRO A 807 19.36 9.04 -44.01
C PRO A 807 18.67 8.63 -42.69
N PHE A 808 19.46 8.60 -41.63
CA PHE A 808 18.99 8.42 -40.25
C PHE A 808 17.86 9.40 -39.91
N GLY A 809 16.83 8.91 -39.22
CA GLY A 809 15.69 9.72 -38.81
C GLY A 809 14.61 9.88 -39.88
N ALA A 810 14.79 9.30 -41.08
CA ALA A 810 13.71 9.22 -42.06
C ALA A 810 12.52 8.43 -41.50
N THR A 811 11.32 8.96 -41.69
CA THR A 811 10.07 8.30 -41.29
C THR A 811 9.56 7.42 -42.43
N VAL A 812 9.22 6.17 -42.11
CA VAL A 812 8.65 5.19 -43.05
C VAL A 812 7.21 4.88 -42.63
N THR A 813 6.27 4.99 -43.56
CA THR A 813 4.88 4.56 -43.38
C THR A 813 4.53 3.45 -44.39
N VAL A 814 3.72 2.49 -43.97
CA VAL A 814 3.34 1.33 -44.80
C VAL A 814 1.89 1.46 -45.26
N ASN A 815 1.64 1.47 -46.57
CA ASN A 815 0.30 1.50 -47.19
C ASN A 815 -0.65 2.55 -46.56
N ASP A 816 -0.18 3.78 -46.34
CA ASP A 816 -0.92 4.89 -45.68
C ASP A 816 -1.44 4.62 -44.25
N ARG A 817 -0.98 3.56 -43.57
CA ARG A 817 -1.27 3.34 -42.14
C ARG A 817 -0.45 4.33 -41.28
N HIS A 818 -1.04 4.84 -40.20
CA HIS A 818 -0.42 5.74 -39.20
C HIS A 818 0.70 5.07 -38.35
N ALA A 819 1.35 4.03 -38.86
CA ALA A 819 2.49 3.40 -38.23
C ALA A 819 3.77 3.99 -38.83
N GLU A 820 4.37 4.94 -38.12
CA GLU A 820 5.67 5.52 -38.48
C GLU A 820 6.79 4.68 -37.84
N ALA A 821 7.71 4.21 -38.68
CA ALA A 821 8.97 3.63 -38.25
C ALA A 821 10.12 4.56 -38.63
N ILE A 822 11.26 4.45 -37.95
CA ILE A 822 12.40 5.33 -38.14
C ILE A 822 13.56 4.53 -38.72
N VAL A 823 14.19 5.10 -39.74
CA VAL A 823 15.40 4.54 -40.37
C VAL A 823 16.63 4.83 -39.50
N ASP A 824 17.48 3.82 -39.33
CA ASP A 824 18.74 3.92 -38.60
C ASP A 824 19.89 4.50 -39.45
N GLU A 825 21.12 4.46 -38.93
CA GLU A 825 22.29 5.02 -39.64
C GLU A 825 22.72 4.18 -40.86
N ALA A 826 22.36 2.89 -40.89
CA ALA A 826 22.68 1.97 -41.98
C ALA A 826 21.60 1.97 -43.08
N GLY A 827 20.55 2.78 -42.96
CA GLY A 827 19.41 2.77 -43.85
C GLY A 827 18.44 1.62 -43.55
N GLU A 828 18.56 0.94 -42.40
CA GLU A 828 17.69 -0.15 -42.01
C GLU A 828 16.46 0.37 -41.25
N VAL A 829 15.30 -0.21 -41.52
CA VAL A 829 14.06 0.05 -40.79
C VAL A 829 13.41 -1.26 -40.35
N TYR A 830 13.09 -1.34 -39.06
CA TYR A 830 12.31 -2.43 -38.50
C TYR A 830 10.82 -2.16 -38.68
N LEU A 831 10.11 -3.13 -39.25
CA LEU A 831 8.69 -3.06 -39.54
C LEU A 831 8.00 -4.33 -39.04
N SER A 832 6.86 -4.17 -38.39
CA SER A 832 6.04 -5.28 -37.89
C SER A 832 4.57 -5.13 -38.27
N GLY A 833 3.85 -6.26 -38.30
CA GLY A 833 2.47 -6.31 -38.78
C GLY A 833 2.33 -6.16 -40.29
N LEU A 834 3.34 -6.62 -41.05
CA LEU A 834 3.35 -6.50 -42.51
C LEU A 834 2.49 -7.58 -43.19
N SER A 835 1.83 -7.18 -44.28
CA SER A 835 1.26 -8.11 -45.26
C SER A 835 2.37 -8.77 -46.09
N ALA A 836 2.07 -9.80 -46.88
CA ALA A 836 3.08 -10.45 -47.73
C ALA A 836 3.71 -9.50 -48.76
N GLN A 837 3.00 -8.46 -49.18
CA GLN A 837 3.46 -7.42 -50.09
C GLN A 837 2.89 -6.06 -49.69
N GLY A 838 3.58 -4.98 -50.05
CA GLY A 838 3.10 -3.62 -49.82
C GLY A 838 4.08 -2.55 -50.28
N VAL A 839 3.72 -1.30 -50.03
CA VAL A 839 4.45 -0.10 -50.40
C VAL A 839 4.86 0.67 -49.14
N LEU A 840 6.10 1.12 -49.12
CA LEU A 840 6.73 1.93 -48.09
C LEU A 840 6.87 3.35 -48.62
N HIS A 841 6.29 4.32 -47.91
CA HIS A 841 6.50 5.74 -48.17
C HIS A 841 7.53 6.24 -47.17
N VAL A 842 8.64 6.76 -47.69
CA VAL A 842 9.77 7.21 -46.88
C VAL A 842 9.92 8.71 -47.03
N ARG A 843 10.07 9.44 -45.92
CA ARG A 843 10.20 10.89 -45.91
C ARG A 843 11.21 11.34 -44.87
N TRP A 844 12.17 12.17 -45.26
CA TRP A 844 13.14 12.82 -44.36
C TRP A 844 13.16 14.34 -44.49
N GLY A 845 12.27 14.91 -45.30
CA GLY A 845 12.07 16.35 -45.40
C GLY A 845 10.83 16.71 -46.22
N ASN A 846 10.66 17.99 -46.51
CA ASN A 846 9.47 18.53 -47.16
C ASN A 846 9.64 18.77 -48.67
N LEU A 847 10.87 18.60 -49.19
CA LEU A 847 11.14 18.77 -50.61
C LEU A 847 10.85 17.47 -51.38
N PRO A 848 10.53 17.55 -52.69
CA PRO A 848 10.22 16.37 -53.50
C PRO A 848 11.35 15.33 -53.59
N ASP A 849 12.60 15.75 -53.44
CA ASP A 849 13.82 14.93 -53.40
C ASP A 849 14.16 14.39 -52.00
N GLN A 850 13.32 14.71 -51.00
CA GLN A 850 13.46 14.27 -49.60
C GLN A 850 12.40 13.24 -49.20
N GLN A 851 11.82 12.58 -50.19
CA GLN A 851 10.85 11.52 -50.07
C GLN A 851 11.08 10.49 -51.17
N CYS A 852 10.77 9.22 -50.91
CA CYS A 852 10.85 8.17 -51.90
C CYS A 852 9.84 7.05 -51.58
N VAL A 853 9.59 6.19 -52.56
CA VAL A 853 8.67 5.06 -52.42
C VAL A 853 9.40 3.75 -52.73
N ALA A 854 9.29 2.77 -51.83
CA ALA A 854 9.86 1.43 -52.00
C ALA A 854 8.76 0.37 -51.91
N SER A 855 8.85 -0.70 -52.70
CA SER A 855 7.95 -1.85 -52.61
C SER A 855 8.66 -3.03 -51.96
N TYR A 856 7.95 -3.80 -51.14
CA TYR A 856 8.50 -5.00 -50.51
C TYR A 856 7.65 -6.23 -50.83
N HIS A 857 8.29 -7.40 -50.84
CA HIS A 857 7.62 -8.68 -51.07
C HIS A 857 8.28 -9.79 -50.23
N LEU A 858 7.61 -10.20 -49.16
CA LEU A 858 8.08 -11.19 -48.20
C LEU A 858 7.86 -12.61 -48.76
N SER A 859 8.86 -13.48 -48.61
CA SER A 859 8.75 -14.89 -49.00
C SER A 859 7.71 -15.61 -48.14
N SER A 860 7.05 -16.63 -48.70
CA SER A 860 6.02 -17.42 -48.00
C SER A 860 6.53 -18.30 -46.85
N SER A 861 7.85 -18.42 -46.65
CA SER A 861 8.42 -19.15 -45.52
C SER A 861 8.29 -18.34 -44.22
N ARG A 862 7.62 -18.92 -43.21
CA ARG A 862 7.53 -18.33 -41.86
C ARG A 862 8.92 -18.24 -41.23
N GLN A 863 9.45 -17.02 -41.13
CA GLN A 863 10.65 -16.68 -40.36
C GLN A 863 10.26 -15.65 -39.30
N ILE A 864 10.90 -15.71 -38.13
CA ILE A 864 10.70 -14.76 -37.01
C ILE A 864 11.00 -13.31 -37.46
N LEU A 865 12.00 -13.13 -38.32
CA LEU A 865 12.36 -11.84 -38.90
C LEU A 865 12.88 -12.04 -40.33
N SER A 866 12.26 -11.38 -41.30
CA SER A 866 12.74 -11.37 -42.69
C SER A 866 13.66 -10.19 -42.94
N ARG A 867 14.83 -10.40 -43.53
CA ARG A 867 15.72 -9.30 -43.96
C ARG A 867 15.56 -9.06 -45.45
N GLN A 868 15.32 -7.82 -45.86
CA GLN A 868 15.17 -7.45 -47.27
C GLN A 868 15.96 -6.19 -47.62
N HIS A 869 16.35 -6.09 -48.89
CA HIS A 869 16.86 -4.86 -49.48
C HIS A 869 15.81 -4.31 -50.44
N ALA A 870 15.52 -3.02 -50.35
CA ALA A 870 14.62 -2.34 -51.27
C ALA A 870 15.23 -1.01 -51.75
N GLU A 871 15.26 -0.82 -53.07
CA GLU A 871 15.61 0.46 -53.66
C GLU A 871 14.35 1.36 -53.66
N CYS A 872 14.54 2.60 -53.27
CA CYS A 872 13.51 3.59 -53.07
C CYS A 872 13.57 4.61 -54.22
N HIS A 873 12.43 4.83 -54.89
CA HIS A 873 12.33 5.65 -56.10
C HIS A 873 11.67 7.00 -55.87
#